data_AF-A0A0M9EP43-F1
#
_entry.id   AF-A0A0M9EP43-F1
#
_cell.length_a   1.000
_cell.length_b   1.000
_cell.length_c   1.000
_cell.angle_alpha   90.00
_cell.angle_beta   90.00
_cell.angle_gamma   90.00
#
_symmetry.space_group_name_H-M   'P 1'
#
loop_
_entity.id
_entity.type
_entity.pdbx_description
1 polymer ?
#
loop_
_entity_poly.entity_id
_entity_poly.type
_entity_poly.pdbx_seq_one_letter_code
_entity_poly.pdbx_strand_id
1 'polypeptide(L)'
;MSLPTTSPFNDGDQRGRRHSIFADFIPDDLAFPPPFIDPAPNVEDILNRDIDECSSGDEHRDEEAVEDPRYVDETDLQLAFHPNGISYGSGFSTVPPTSIDIPAPNPHDFEQSYRAEVSLLRDNDVIPSKHPPTGWRVTFCGRVYRRIFSTRVRDHDKPIFASEDSGETTPLLRDRIVRFDGIPPTPGPDEVHKRWEEALASQKLETTWQRETKTLVQYAAPLIVTFLLHYSVTVASVLTVGRLGMEELAAVNLATMTASITYYVPVQGLATCLDTLCAQAYGSGHKHLVGLQAQRMTWLLWLLMLPIAVLWWFSEPILAAAVGPGRTTALAAMYMRILIIGMPGVSAFESAKRFVQSQGLFHATTYTLLVGAPLSFLQNWLFVFKFGWGFNGAAIAMAVTHNLLPLLLILYVRLFEGSECWKGFNRKAFSNWGPMIKLALPGMIMIEAQFSVLEILTIAAGRFGTAQLAAQGVLVTITSTSFNIPFPLAIATSTRVANLIGANLSNAARVTAKVAIFAGLFVGLFNLTIFTTLRRQLPNIFTDDDQVIDIASEVILVCAVMQIFDALAAVSHGLLRGIGRQAIGGYANLFSYYVVALPIALGTSFGLGWNLAGLWVGLTAGLAVVSGLEAIYLYFTDWEAAVAQAEARMRTETHRRRSSISTSARSQEVVAYQDASHPIKPIKPKLVETGQVASDDPDPTRCKPSRGARRRCDVEERQVEGMWIYHLKPKSSSGEPAKGYAKRILYYAGGGWQAPPTGQHWTFCAEMVRRLQDTRLTMISYPLAPKDPVQDAFPAIIKTYNALLRESAELGERVIVAGDSSGGNIALCSVLWTLRDQDVQIIPPPLAILAINPTTDLSHRNAEIREVSKVDPILSEDAIHDTASKWAPGASERSLNSQNSIPQCHPNEHLDWSVDDPRVSPIHADLSTCVKNNVKIHGITASHDVLGPEAVVFREKCRKEGIDGEWLAWEEQMHCFPLAYKYGLKESKEGLEWIIDVLKRC
;
A
#
# COMPACT_ATOMS: atom_id res chain seq x y z
N MET A 1 10.15 59.68 -31.67
CA MET A 1 11.62 59.72 -31.59
C MET A 1 12.05 58.77 -30.49
N SER A 2 12.84 57.75 -30.86
CA SER A 2 13.69 56.86 -30.03
C SER A 2 13.07 56.04 -28.88
N LEU A 3 12.86 54.75 -29.17
CA LEU A 3 13.24 53.63 -28.29
C LEU A 3 14.78 53.42 -28.34
N PRO A 4 15.39 52.73 -27.35
CA PRO A 4 15.77 51.31 -27.51
C PRO A 4 15.49 50.46 -26.24
N THR A 5 14.80 49.31 -26.30
CA THR A 5 15.28 47.91 -26.52
C THR A 5 16.26 47.33 -25.51
N THR A 6 15.83 46.34 -24.70
CA THR A 6 16.23 44.90 -24.77
C THR A 6 15.47 44.06 -23.72
N SER A 7 15.10 42.84 -24.10
CA SER A 7 14.29 41.80 -23.42
C SER A 7 15.20 40.62 -23.00
N PRO A 8 14.75 39.39 -22.63
CA PRO A 8 13.62 38.88 -21.81
C PRO A 8 13.99 37.68 -20.84
N PHE A 9 13.00 37.13 -20.14
CA PHE A 9 12.91 35.77 -19.51
C PHE A 9 13.89 35.37 -18.39
N ASN A 10 13.39 35.10 -17.17
CA ASN A 10 13.01 33.75 -16.70
C ASN A 10 12.61 33.83 -15.21
N ASP A 11 11.33 33.72 -14.87
CA ASP A 11 10.91 33.36 -13.50
C ASP A 11 9.69 32.45 -13.61
N GLY A 12 9.90 31.20 -13.19
CA GLY A 12 8.91 30.14 -13.19
C GLY A 12 7.97 30.28 -11.99
N ASP A 13 6.71 30.62 -12.26
CA ASP A 13 5.65 30.59 -11.27
C ASP A 13 4.97 29.20 -11.31
N GLN A 14 5.53 28.22 -10.60
CA GLN A 14 4.84 26.98 -10.27
C GLN A 14 3.96 27.19 -9.03
N ARG A 15 2.80 27.83 -9.22
CA ARG A 15 1.67 27.66 -8.29
C ARG A 15 0.86 26.44 -8.71
N GLY A 16 0.84 25.42 -7.86
CA GLY A 16 0.21 24.12 -8.09
C GLY A 16 -1.24 24.25 -8.54
N ARG A 17 -1.52 23.82 -9.77
CA ARG A 17 -2.86 23.71 -10.32
C ARG A 17 -3.53 22.46 -9.78
N ARG A 18 -4.58 22.62 -8.96
CA ARG A 18 -5.45 21.51 -8.55
C ARG A 18 -6.47 21.24 -9.66
N HIS A 19 -6.30 20.17 -10.42
CA HIS A 19 -7.16 19.83 -11.56
C HIS A 19 -8.26 18.82 -11.16
N SER A 20 -9.43 19.35 -10.77
CA SER A 20 -10.68 18.62 -10.51
C SER A 20 -11.27 17.97 -11.78
N ILE A 21 -12.10 16.91 -11.62
CA ILE A 21 -12.92 16.30 -12.69
C ILE A 21 -13.83 17.28 -13.45
N PHE A 22 -14.17 18.43 -12.85
CA PHE A 22 -15.04 19.43 -13.46
C PHE A 22 -14.38 20.81 -13.58
N ALA A 23 -13.05 20.89 -13.44
CA ALA A 23 -12.30 22.15 -13.59
C ALA A 23 -12.54 22.82 -14.96
N ASP A 24 -12.81 22.03 -16.00
CA ASP A 24 -13.09 22.52 -17.36
C ASP A 24 -14.39 23.35 -17.48
N PHE A 25 -15.23 23.39 -16.43
CA PHE A 25 -16.53 24.07 -16.44
C PHE A 25 -16.61 25.31 -15.53
N ILE A 26 -15.53 25.72 -14.85
CA ILE A 26 -15.53 26.86 -13.91
C ILE A 26 -14.50 27.92 -14.33
N PRO A 27 -14.77 29.23 -14.18
CA PRO A 27 -13.79 30.30 -14.36
C PRO A 27 -12.56 30.14 -13.45
N ASP A 28 -11.37 30.48 -13.97
CA ASP A 28 -10.05 30.29 -13.33
C ASP A 28 -9.83 31.05 -12.01
N ASP A 29 -10.78 31.90 -11.61
CA ASP A 29 -10.67 32.93 -10.58
C ASP A 29 -11.29 32.57 -9.22
N LEU A 30 -11.79 31.34 -9.02
CA LEU A 30 -12.27 30.86 -7.72
C LEU A 30 -11.13 30.27 -6.86
N ALA A 31 -10.82 30.92 -5.73
CA ALA A 31 -9.91 30.38 -4.71
C ALA A 31 -10.59 29.25 -3.91
N PHE A 32 -9.97 28.07 -3.88
CA PHE A 32 -10.52 26.89 -3.20
C PHE A 32 -9.87 26.66 -1.82
N PRO A 33 -10.65 26.31 -0.78
CA PRO A 33 -10.11 25.99 0.53
C PRO A 33 -9.24 24.71 0.50
N PRO A 34 -8.24 24.59 1.38
CA PRO A 34 -7.53 23.32 1.57
C PRO A 34 -8.52 22.23 2.03
N PRO A 35 -8.33 20.96 1.62
CA PRO A 35 -9.17 19.87 2.09
C PRO A 35 -9.15 19.81 3.63
N PHE A 36 -10.33 19.70 4.23
CA PHE A 36 -10.56 19.76 5.67
C PHE A 36 -10.18 18.48 6.44
N ILE A 37 -9.58 17.49 5.78
CA ILE A 37 -9.38 16.15 6.33
C ILE A 37 -7.98 15.65 5.95
N ASP A 38 -7.25 15.12 6.93
CA ASP A 38 -5.95 14.47 6.79
C ASP A 38 -5.92 13.44 5.64
N PRO A 39 -4.73 13.17 5.03
CA PRO A 39 -4.58 12.14 4.02
C PRO A 39 -5.11 10.80 4.54
N ALA A 40 -5.99 10.14 3.76
CA ALA A 40 -6.73 9.01 4.29
C ALA A 40 -5.81 7.79 4.51
N PRO A 41 -5.94 7.09 5.65
CA PRO A 41 -5.09 5.97 5.99
C PRO A 41 -5.60 4.66 5.38
N ASN A 42 -4.68 3.71 5.16
CA ASN A 42 -4.89 2.24 5.17
C ASN A 42 -5.05 1.42 3.88
N VAL A 43 -4.94 1.92 2.64
CA VAL A 43 -4.74 1.00 1.46
C VAL A 43 -3.25 0.73 1.20
N GLU A 44 -2.47 1.64 1.74
CA GLU A 44 -1.14 2.06 1.33
C GLU A 44 -0.09 1.27 2.09
N ASP A 45 -0.25 1.27 3.40
CA ASP A 45 0.51 0.43 4.33
C ASP A 45 0.22 -1.06 4.15
N ILE A 46 -0.99 -1.43 3.67
CA ILE A 46 -1.32 -2.85 3.45
C ILE A 46 -0.43 -3.42 2.35
N LEU A 47 -0.48 -2.80 1.17
CA LEU A 47 0.20 -3.31 -0.01
C LEU A 47 1.71 -3.26 0.20
N ASN A 48 2.24 -2.19 0.80
CA ASN A 48 3.67 -2.07 1.10
C ASN A 48 4.16 -3.15 2.07
N ARG A 49 3.45 -3.34 3.19
CA ARG A 49 3.82 -4.38 4.16
C ARG A 49 3.71 -5.77 3.57
N ASP A 50 2.77 -6.00 2.66
CA ASP A 50 2.60 -7.28 1.99
C ASP A 50 3.66 -7.57 0.95
N ILE A 51 4.10 -6.54 0.23
CA ILE A 51 5.24 -6.66 -0.68
C ILE A 51 6.52 -6.94 0.12
N ASP A 52 6.76 -6.21 1.22
CA ASP A 52 7.89 -6.42 2.14
C ASP A 52 7.85 -7.82 2.81
N GLU A 53 6.68 -8.31 3.23
CA GLU A 53 6.49 -9.65 3.78
C GLU A 53 6.64 -10.72 2.68
N CYS A 54 6.25 -10.43 1.43
CA CYS A 54 6.43 -11.32 0.29
C CYS A 54 7.89 -11.49 -0.11
N SER A 55 8.64 -10.40 -0.22
CA SER A 55 10.04 -10.36 -0.67
C SER A 55 11.03 -10.97 0.33
N SER A 56 10.65 -11.12 1.60
CA SER A 56 11.49 -11.68 2.69
C SER A 56 11.34 -13.19 2.92
N GLY A 57 10.43 -13.89 2.23
CA GLY A 57 10.07 -15.28 2.53
C GLY A 57 10.59 -16.36 1.57
N ASP A 58 11.27 -15.99 0.48
CA ASP A 58 11.64 -16.92 -0.60
C ASP A 58 13.07 -17.49 -0.48
N GLU A 59 13.81 -17.23 0.60
CA GLU A 59 15.20 -17.73 0.77
C GLU A 59 15.32 -19.23 1.11
N HIS A 60 14.23 -20.01 1.16
CA HIS A 60 14.27 -21.37 1.73
C HIS A 60 13.56 -22.48 0.94
N ARG A 61 13.39 -22.37 -0.39
CA ARG A 61 12.65 -23.40 -1.13
C ARG A 61 13.16 -23.80 -2.51
N ASP A 62 14.46 -23.78 -2.76
CA ASP A 62 15.02 -24.24 -4.05
C ASP A 62 16.03 -25.38 -3.88
N GLU A 63 15.54 -26.61 -3.64
CA GLU A 63 16.24 -27.84 -4.05
C GLU A 63 15.19 -28.85 -4.53
N GLU A 64 15.38 -29.38 -5.76
CA GLU A 64 14.64 -30.43 -6.47
C GLU A 64 13.55 -30.02 -7.47
N ALA A 65 13.93 -29.87 -8.75
CA ALA A 65 13.19 -30.42 -9.90
C ALA A 65 14.09 -30.55 -11.15
N VAL A 66 13.91 -31.66 -11.87
CA VAL A 66 14.81 -32.30 -12.86
C VAL A 66 14.49 -31.93 -14.32
N GLU A 67 15.52 -32.02 -15.17
CA GLU A 67 15.62 -31.79 -16.62
C GLU A 67 14.64 -32.57 -17.54
N ASP A 68 14.20 -31.94 -18.65
CA ASP A 68 13.92 -32.60 -19.96
C ASP A 68 14.05 -31.58 -21.14
N PRO A 69 14.75 -31.88 -22.26
CA PRO A 69 15.13 -30.88 -23.25
C PRO A 69 14.26 -30.91 -24.51
N ARG A 70 13.59 -29.79 -24.83
CA ARG A 70 13.15 -29.48 -26.19
C ARG A 70 13.51 -28.04 -26.53
N TYR A 71 14.58 -27.90 -27.29
CA TYR A 71 15.14 -26.65 -27.79
C TYR A 71 14.13 -25.92 -28.70
N VAL A 72 13.57 -24.84 -28.20
CA VAL A 72 13.08 -23.68 -28.96
C VAL A 72 13.89 -22.50 -28.40
N ASP A 73 14.45 -21.66 -29.26
CA ASP A 73 15.37 -20.57 -28.90
C ASP A 73 14.77 -19.67 -27.80
N GLU A 74 15.22 -19.86 -26.56
CA GLU A 74 14.67 -19.23 -25.34
C GLU A 74 14.88 -17.71 -25.34
N THR A 75 15.83 -17.22 -26.13
CA THR A 75 16.26 -15.82 -26.13
C THR A 75 15.23 -14.87 -26.78
N ASP A 76 14.52 -15.34 -27.82
CA ASP A 76 13.46 -14.55 -28.48
C ASP A 76 12.10 -14.63 -27.75
N LEU A 77 11.92 -15.65 -26.89
CA LEU A 77 10.69 -15.85 -26.10
C LEU A 77 10.73 -15.16 -24.73
N GLN A 78 11.91 -14.98 -24.13
CA GLN A 78 12.07 -14.32 -22.83
C GLN A 78 11.98 -12.79 -22.89
N LEU A 79 12.34 -12.16 -24.01
CA LEU A 79 12.33 -10.70 -24.15
C LEU A 79 10.97 -10.13 -24.58
N ALA A 80 10.15 -10.93 -25.28
CA ALA A 80 8.82 -10.53 -25.68
C ALA A 80 7.77 -10.68 -24.56
N PHE A 81 8.08 -11.41 -23.47
CA PHE A 81 7.09 -11.76 -22.46
C PHE A 81 7.01 -10.75 -21.30
N HIS A 82 6.05 -9.83 -21.35
CA HIS A 82 5.70 -8.95 -20.23
C HIS A 82 4.19 -9.02 -19.90
N PRO A 83 3.80 -9.39 -18.67
CA PRO A 83 2.43 -9.79 -18.34
C PRO A 83 1.54 -8.59 -17.98
N ASN A 84 1.40 -7.58 -18.86
CA ASN A 84 0.65 -6.35 -18.54
C ASN A 84 -0.46 -6.01 -19.55
N GLY A 85 -1.15 -7.05 -20.04
CA GLY A 85 -2.49 -6.90 -20.62
C GLY A 85 -3.50 -6.52 -19.58
N ILE A 86 -3.67 -5.21 -19.42
CA ILE A 86 -4.92 -4.63 -18.98
C ILE A 86 -6.04 -5.39 -19.62
N SER A 87 -6.98 -5.84 -18.83
CA SER A 87 -8.21 -6.45 -19.27
C SER A 87 -9.12 -5.44 -20.00
N TYR A 88 -8.58 -4.71 -20.99
CA TYR A 88 -9.13 -3.67 -21.86
C TYR A 88 -8.82 -2.18 -21.52
N GLY A 89 -7.53 -1.80 -21.37
CA GLY A 89 -7.04 -0.43 -21.60
C GLY A 89 -5.92 0.12 -20.68
N SER A 90 -4.67 0.04 -21.17
CA SER A 90 -3.39 0.64 -20.71
C SER A 90 -3.06 0.68 -19.21
N GLY A 91 -1.97 0.03 -18.79
CA GLY A 91 -1.47 0.03 -17.43
C GLY A 91 -0.19 -0.80 -17.28
N PHE A 92 0.75 -0.26 -16.50
CA PHE A 92 2.15 -0.64 -16.43
C PHE A 92 2.57 -0.92 -14.99
N SER A 93 3.65 -1.71 -14.84
CA SER A 93 4.54 -1.70 -13.69
C SER A 93 5.92 -1.23 -14.15
N THR A 94 6.54 -0.26 -13.47
CA THR A 94 7.91 0.25 -13.73
C THR A 94 9.02 -0.75 -13.41
N VAL A 95 8.67 -1.99 -13.08
CA VAL A 95 9.59 -3.02 -12.61
C VAL A 95 9.52 -4.20 -13.58
N PRO A 96 10.56 -4.46 -14.39
CA PRO A 96 10.66 -5.76 -15.04
C PRO A 96 10.73 -6.83 -13.92
N PRO A 97 9.86 -7.86 -13.93
CA PRO A 97 9.94 -8.93 -12.95
C PRO A 97 11.30 -9.60 -13.11
N THR A 98 12.18 -9.38 -12.13
CA THR A 98 13.50 -10.02 -12.11
C THR A 98 13.29 -11.44 -11.63
N SER A 99 13.36 -12.38 -12.59
CA SER A 99 13.64 -13.82 -12.41
C SER A 99 13.04 -14.46 -11.16
N ILE A 100 11.73 -14.75 -11.18
CA ILE A 100 11.10 -15.78 -10.34
C ILE A 100 10.02 -16.42 -11.19
N ASP A 101 10.21 -17.70 -11.54
CA ASP A 101 9.30 -18.61 -12.25
C ASP A 101 8.07 -17.92 -12.82
N ILE A 102 8.25 -17.39 -14.03
CA ILE A 102 7.15 -16.91 -14.84
C ILE A 102 6.42 -18.16 -15.34
N PRO A 103 5.16 -18.42 -14.92
CA PRO A 103 4.37 -19.47 -15.56
C PRO A 103 4.29 -19.13 -17.04
N ALA A 104 4.61 -20.08 -17.92
CA ALA A 104 4.46 -19.89 -19.36
C ALA A 104 3.04 -19.36 -19.63
N PRO A 105 2.91 -18.16 -20.21
CA PRO A 105 1.60 -17.56 -20.44
C PRO A 105 0.74 -18.43 -21.34
N ASN A 106 -0.57 -18.29 -21.18
CA ASN A 106 -1.48 -18.64 -22.24
C ASN A 106 -1.17 -17.78 -23.48
N PRO A 107 -0.86 -18.36 -24.65
CA PRO A 107 -0.55 -17.60 -25.88
C PRO A 107 -1.67 -16.63 -26.29
N HIS A 108 -2.90 -16.92 -25.88
CA HIS A 108 -4.06 -16.08 -26.13
C HIS A 108 -4.02 -14.76 -25.33
N ASP A 109 -3.59 -14.80 -24.07
CA ASP A 109 -3.55 -13.63 -23.20
C ASP A 109 -2.43 -12.67 -23.63
N PHE A 110 -1.31 -13.23 -24.10
CA PHE A 110 -0.23 -12.49 -24.73
C PHE A 110 -0.72 -11.70 -25.95
N GLU A 111 -1.39 -12.37 -26.89
CA GLU A 111 -1.91 -11.74 -28.11
C GLU A 111 -2.95 -10.65 -27.82
N GLN A 112 -3.79 -10.84 -26.79
CA GLN A 112 -4.77 -9.83 -26.38
C GLN A 112 -4.11 -8.60 -25.75
N SER A 113 -3.15 -8.81 -24.85
CA SER A 113 -2.34 -7.77 -24.21
C SER A 113 -1.66 -6.89 -25.27
N TYR A 114 -0.95 -7.55 -26.19
CA TYR A 114 -0.25 -6.91 -27.29
C TYR A 114 -1.19 -6.11 -28.20
N ARG A 115 -2.35 -6.67 -28.58
CA ARG A 115 -3.35 -5.96 -29.38
C ARG A 115 -3.90 -4.72 -28.68
N ALA A 116 -4.09 -4.77 -27.36
CA ALA A 116 -4.60 -3.66 -26.58
C ALA A 116 -3.59 -2.50 -26.50
N GLU A 117 -2.31 -2.81 -26.33
CA GLU A 117 -1.20 -1.84 -26.35
C GLU A 117 -1.08 -1.17 -27.72
N VAL A 118 -0.99 -1.97 -28.78
CA VAL A 118 -0.94 -1.48 -30.17
C VAL A 118 -2.16 -0.59 -30.47
N SER A 119 -3.36 -0.98 -30.01
CA SER A 119 -4.56 -0.17 -30.22
C SER A 119 -4.48 1.18 -29.54
N LEU A 120 -3.95 1.27 -28.32
CA LEU A 120 -3.88 2.53 -27.57
C LEU A 120 -2.75 3.44 -28.07
N LEU A 121 -1.63 2.87 -28.53
CA LEU A 121 -0.58 3.62 -29.23
C LEU A 121 -1.09 4.18 -30.57
N ARG A 122 -1.95 3.43 -31.27
CA ARG A 122 -2.63 3.92 -32.47
C ARG A 122 -3.65 5.02 -32.17
N ASP A 123 -4.36 4.93 -31.05
CA ASP A 123 -5.32 5.97 -30.64
C ASP A 123 -4.62 7.28 -30.26
N ASN A 124 -3.37 7.22 -29.79
CA ASN A 124 -2.51 8.35 -29.43
C ASN A 124 -1.52 8.78 -30.55
N ASP A 125 -1.65 8.21 -31.76
CA ASP A 125 -0.77 8.45 -32.92
C ASP A 125 0.75 8.24 -32.64
N VAL A 126 1.08 7.32 -31.71
CA VAL A 126 2.46 6.88 -31.44
C VAL A 126 2.92 5.83 -32.47
N ILE A 127 2.00 5.02 -32.97
CA ILE A 127 2.22 4.03 -34.03
C ILE A 127 1.25 4.30 -35.20
N PRO A 128 1.67 4.11 -36.47
CA PRO A 128 0.80 4.28 -37.62
C PRO A 128 -0.52 3.49 -37.54
N SER A 129 -1.61 4.12 -37.97
CA SER A 129 -2.92 3.50 -37.96
C SER A 129 -3.06 2.38 -39.00
N LYS A 130 -3.80 1.32 -38.65
CA LYS A 130 -4.02 0.12 -39.49
C LYS A 130 -4.68 0.43 -40.85
N HIS A 131 -5.38 1.56 -40.95
CA HIS A 131 -5.96 2.04 -42.19
C HIS A 131 -5.38 3.43 -42.50
N PRO A 132 -4.75 3.66 -43.66
CA PRO A 132 -4.35 5.01 -44.06
C PRO A 132 -5.60 5.90 -44.14
N PRO A 133 -5.49 7.21 -43.90
CA PRO A 133 -6.60 8.12 -44.14
C PRO A 133 -6.97 8.02 -45.62
N THR A 134 -8.07 7.33 -45.92
CA THR A 134 -8.60 7.28 -47.28
C THR A 134 -8.99 8.71 -47.65
N GLY A 135 -8.33 9.26 -48.68
CA GLY A 135 -8.53 10.61 -49.22
C GLY A 135 -9.89 10.80 -49.91
N TRP A 136 -10.97 10.29 -49.32
CA TRP A 136 -12.33 10.49 -49.78
C TRP A 136 -12.93 11.67 -49.03
N ARG A 137 -13.50 12.61 -49.78
CA ARG A 137 -14.26 13.77 -49.28
C ARG A 137 -15.14 13.37 -48.10
N VAL A 138 -14.79 13.81 -46.89
CA VAL A 138 -15.52 13.45 -45.67
C VAL A 138 -16.89 14.13 -45.72
N THR A 139 -17.92 13.34 -46.04
CA THR A 139 -19.34 13.72 -45.94
C THR A 139 -19.65 14.21 -44.52
N PHE A 140 -20.61 15.13 -44.38
CA PHE A 140 -21.02 15.67 -43.08
C PHE A 140 -21.33 14.55 -42.07
N CYS A 141 -22.05 13.51 -42.49
CA CYS A 141 -22.32 12.33 -41.68
C CYS A 141 -21.06 11.55 -41.28
N GLY A 142 -20.04 11.46 -42.15
CA GLY A 142 -18.76 10.85 -41.82
C GLY A 142 -17.93 11.65 -40.81
N ARG A 143 -18.05 12.99 -40.85
CA ARG A 143 -17.43 13.90 -39.87
C ARG A 143 -18.12 13.81 -38.50
N VAL A 144 -19.46 13.76 -38.50
CA VAL A 144 -20.25 13.54 -37.27
C VAL A 144 -19.99 12.15 -36.69
N TYR A 145 -19.95 11.12 -37.53
CA TYR A 145 -19.63 9.75 -37.10
C TYR A 145 -18.22 9.65 -36.48
N ARG A 146 -17.19 10.23 -37.13
CA ARG A 146 -15.84 10.29 -36.53
C ARG A 146 -15.84 11.08 -35.22
N ARG A 147 -16.52 12.21 -35.15
CA ARG A 147 -16.56 13.02 -33.92
C ARG A 147 -17.25 12.32 -32.75
N ILE A 148 -18.28 11.51 -33.03
CA ILE A 148 -19.06 10.82 -31.99
C ILE A 148 -18.44 9.47 -31.63
N PHE A 149 -17.89 8.72 -32.58
CA PHE A 149 -17.50 7.31 -32.38
C PHE A 149 -16.00 7.02 -32.55
N SER A 150 -15.16 7.98 -32.95
CA SER A 150 -13.70 7.76 -33.05
C SER A 150 -13.05 7.68 -31.67
N THR A 151 -12.17 6.70 -31.47
CA THR A 151 -11.36 6.53 -30.25
C THR A 151 -10.05 7.29 -30.26
N ARG A 152 -9.71 7.98 -31.37
CA ARG A 152 -8.47 8.77 -31.49
C ARG A 152 -8.49 10.04 -30.64
N VAL A 153 -7.36 10.31 -30.00
CA VAL A 153 -7.14 11.47 -29.12
C VAL A 153 -6.79 12.73 -29.92
N ARG A 154 -6.03 12.61 -31.04
CA ARG A 154 -5.55 13.74 -31.86
C ARG A 154 -5.93 13.62 -33.34
N ASP A 155 -6.19 14.77 -33.96
CA ASP A 155 -6.30 14.96 -35.43
C ASP A 155 -5.13 15.88 -35.86
N HIS A 156 -3.88 15.39 -35.86
CA HIS A 156 -2.74 16.13 -36.41
C HIS A 156 -1.93 15.29 -37.39
N ASP A 157 -1.56 15.90 -38.52
CA ASP A 157 -0.84 15.30 -39.66
C ASP A 157 0.61 14.86 -39.37
N LYS A 158 1.07 14.79 -38.11
CA LYS A 158 2.43 14.37 -37.76
C LYS A 158 2.49 13.51 -36.49
N PRO A 159 3.11 12.32 -36.54
CA PRO A 159 3.31 11.45 -35.37
C PRO A 159 4.25 12.08 -34.33
N ILE A 160 4.09 11.70 -33.06
CA ILE A 160 4.85 12.24 -31.90
C ILE A 160 6.34 11.91 -31.99
N PHE A 161 6.67 10.74 -32.54
CA PHE A 161 8.03 10.31 -32.81
C PHE A 161 8.21 10.24 -34.33
N ALA A 162 9.01 11.14 -34.89
CA ALA A 162 9.56 10.90 -36.22
C ALA A 162 10.44 9.65 -36.12
N SER A 163 10.34 8.72 -37.07
CA SER A 163 11.36 7.67 -37.17
C SER A 163 12.70 8.39 -37.30
N GLU A 164 13.65 8.04 -36.43
CA GLU A 164 15.07 8.19 -36.78
C GLU A 164 15.31 7.23 -37.93
N ASP A 165 14.97 7.66 -39.14
CA ASP A 165 15.50 7.03 -40.34
C ASP A 165 17.01 7.30 -40.31
N SER A 166 17.74 6.22 -40.07
CA SER A 166 19.14 5.97 -40.41
C SER A 166 19.69 6.97 -41.42
N GLY A 167 20.84 7.57 -41.10
CA GLY A 167 21.45 8.67 -41.85
C GLY A 167 21.90 8.33 -43.27
N GLU A 168 20.97 8.35 -44.22
CA GLU A 168 21.28 8.44 -45.65
C GLU A 168 20.42 9.51 -46.33
N THR A 169 20.87 10.76 -46.22
CA THR A 169 20.43 11.83 -47.13
C THR A 169 21.05 11.60 -48.51
N THR A 170 20.40 10.81 -49.36
CA THR A 170 20.71 10.81 -50.81
C THR A 170 19.64 11.62 -51.55
N PRO A 171 19.97 12.79 -52.16
CA PRO A 171 18.97 13.73 -52.71
C PRO A 171 18.33 13.32 -54.05
N LEU A 172 18.49 12.08 -54.51
CA LEU A 172 18.29 11.70 -55.93
C LEU A 172 17.02 10.88 -56.22
N LEU A 173 16.18 10.57 -55.24
CA LEU A 173 14.91 9.85 -55.44
C LEU A 173 13.69 10.75 -55.19
N ARG A 174 13.63 11.91 -55.83
CA ARG A 174 12.50 12.85 -55.69
C ARG A 174 11.26 12.51 -56.54
N ASP A 175 11.23 11.38 -57.26
CA ASP A 175 10.12 11.14 -58.20
C ASP A 175 9.69 9.67 -58.42
N ARG A 176 9.92 8.79 -57.44
CA ARG A 176 9.10 7.58 -57.35
C ARG A 176 8.10 7.76 -56.22
N ILE A 177 6.88 8.10 -56.62
CA ILE A 177 5.66 7.75 -55.89
C ILE A 177 5.70 6.22 -55.74
N VAL A 178 6.39 5.74 -54.70
CA VAL A 178 6.16 4.39 -54.20
C VAL A 178 4.79 4.49 -53.54
N ARG A 179 3.76 4.12 -54.30
CA ARG A 179 2.52 3.59 -53.73
C ARG A 179 2.94 2.38 -52.91
N PHE A 180 3.30 2.60 -51.64
CA PHE A 180 3.18 1.54 -50.66
C PHE A 180 1.66 1.34 -50.47
N ASP A 181 1.10 0.43 -51.26
CA ASP A 181 -0.17 -0.26 -50.97
C ASP A 181 -0.02 -1.21 -49.76
N GLY A 182 1.01 -1.02 -48.93
CA GLY A 182 1.23 -1.73 -47.69
C GLY A 182 0.84 -0.83 -46.53
N ILE A 183 -0.11 -1.31 -45.71
CA ILE A 183 -0.25 -0.86 -44.33
C ILE A 183 1.17 -0.88 -43.74
N PRO A 184 1.70 0.24 -43.17
CA PRO A 184 3.01 0.19 -42.52
C PRO A 184 3.02 -0.99 -41.54
N PRO A 185 4.04 -1.86 -41.60
CA PRO A 185 4.06 -3.05 -40.77
C PRO A 185 3.86 -2.64 -39.31
N THR A 186 3.00 -3.37 -38.61
CA THR A 186 2.88 -3.16 -37.16
C THR A 186 4.28 -3.43 -36.61
N PRO A 187 4.89 -2.51 -35.84
CA PRO A 187 6.24 -2.71 -35.32
C PRO A 187 6.34 -4.06 -34.60
N GLY A 188 7.54 -4.64 -34.53
CA GLY A 188 7.75 -5.87 -33.76
C GLY A 188 7.39 -5.66 -32.27
N PRO A 189 7.07 -6.74 -31.51
CA PRO A 189 6.70 -6.64 -30.10
C PRO A 189 7.63 -5.74 -29.27
N ASP A 190 8.94 -5.84 -29.49
CA ASP A 190 9.97 -5.07 -28.77
C ASP A 190 9.91 -3.57 -29.08
N GLU A 191 9.63 -3.20 -30.33
CA GLU A 191 9.54 -1.80 -30.74
C GLU A 191 8.21 -1.16 -30.30
N VAL A 192 7.12 -1.94 -30.30
CA VAL A 192 5.84 -1.53 -29.69
C VAL A 192 6.04 -1.26 -28.21
N HIS A 193 6.76 -2.14 -27.53
CA HIS A 193 7.06 -2.03 -26.10
C HIS A 193 7.92 -0.80 -25.80
N LYS A 194 9.01 -0.58 -26.53
CA LYS A 194 9.86 0.61 -26.34
C LYS A 194 9.06 1.91 -26.54
N ARG A 195 8.24 1.99 -27.59
CA ARG A 195 7.38 3.15 -27.85
C ARG A 195 6.30 3.34 -26.78
N TRP A 196 5.83 2.24 -26.18
CA TRP A 196 4.92 2.25 -25.04
C TRP A 196 5.60 2.84 -23.80
N GLU A 197 6.80 2.39 -23.47
CA GLU A 197 7.60 2.92 -22.35
C GLU A 197 7.89 4.41 -22.51
N GLU A 198 8.27 4.85 -23.71
CA GLU A 198 8.51 6.26 -24.02
C GLU A 198 7.23 7.12 -23.90
N ALA A 199 6.08 6.59 -24.32
CA ALA A 199 4.79 7.27 -24.19
C ALA A 199 4.30 7.37 -22.74
N LEU A 200 4.59 6.35 -21.91
CA LEU A 200 4.32 6.33 -20.47
C LEU A 200 5.21 7.28 -19.69
N ALA A 201 6.53 7.22 -19.91
CA ALA A 201 7.50 8.07 -19.24
C ALA A 201 7.25 9.57 -19.51
N SER A 202 6.65 9.87 -20.66
CA SER A 202 6.25 11.23 -21.02
C SER A 202 4.86 11.64 -20.51
N GLN A 203 4.11 10.77 -19.83
CA GLN A 203 2.71 10.96 -19.41
C GLN A 203 1.76 11.38 -20.56
N LYS A 204 2.08 10.99 -21.81
CA LYS A 204 1.34 11.42 -23.01
C LYS A 204 0.23 10.46 -23.45
N LEU A 205 0.00 9.36 -22.72
CA LEU A 205 -1.06 8.42 -23.01
C LEU A 205 -2.39 8.93 -22.47
N GLU A 206 -3.22 9.47 -23.36
CA GLU A 206 -4.58 9.88 -23.05
C GLU A 206 -5.59 8.81 -23.49
N THR A 207 -6.68 8.69 -22.74
CA THR A 207 -7.81 7.82 -23.08
C THR A 207 -9.00 8.68 -23.48
N THR A 208 -9.73 8.24 -24.50
CA THR A 208 -10.97 8.90 -24.94
C THR A 208 -12.20 8.41 -24.20
N TRP A 209 -13.21 9.27 -24.08
CA TRP A 209 -14.48 8.92 -23.43
C TRP A 209 -15.22 7.78 -24.14
N GLN A 210 -15.04 7.61 -25.46
CA GLN A 210 -15.63 6.49 -26.20
C GLN A 210 -15.03 5.16 -25.76
N ARG A 211 -13.70 5.12 -25.56
CA ARG A 211 -12.99 3.91 -25.15
C ARG A 211 -13.34 3.52 -23.71
N GLU A 212 -13.39 4.49 -22.80
CA GLU A 212 -13.80 4.22 -21.42
C GLU A 212 -15.28 3.82 -21.34
N THR A 213 -16.18 4.46 -22.10
CA THR A 213 -17.59 4.04 -22.19
C THR A 213 -17.69 2.59 -22.67
N LYS A 214 -16.97 2.23 -23.75
CA LYS A 214 -16.97 0.87 -24.27
C LYS A 214 -16.50 -0.14 -23.22
N THR A 215 -15.44 0.19 -22.50
CA THR A 215 -14.85 -0.68 -21.48
C THR A 215 -15.80 -0.87 -20.31
N LEU A 216 -16.39 0.21 -19.79
CA LEU A 216 -17.38 0.13 -18.71
C LEU A 216 -18.62 -0.68 -19.10
N VAL A 217 -19.11 -0.53 -20.34
CA VAL A 217 -20.23 -1.33 -20.86
C VAL A 217 -19.85 -2.81 -20.97
N GLN A 218 -18.65 -3.12 -21.47
CA GLN A 218 -18.15 -4.49 -21.57
C GLN A 218 -18.02 -5.16 -20.20
N TYR A 219 -17.66 -4.41 -19.15
CA TYR A 219 -17.56 -4.92 -17.78
C TYR A 219 -18.93 -5.03 -17.10
N ALA A 220 -19.79 -4.03 -17.26
CA ALA A 220 -21.08 -3.97 -16.58
C ALA A 220 -22.11 -4.97 -17.16
N ALA A 221 -22.14 -5.18 -18.48
CA ALA A 221 -23.17 -6.03 -19.10
C ALA A 221 -23.18 -7.49 -18.59
N PRO A 222 -22.03 -8.19 -18.46
CA PRO A 222 -21.98 -9.53 -17.89
C PRO A 222 -22.36 -9.54 -16.40
N LEU A 223 -21.99 -8.49 -15.67
CA LEU A 223 -22.35 -8.35 -14.26
C LEU A 223 -23.87 -8.17 -14.09
N ILE A 224 -24.56 -7.41 -14.94
CA ILE A 224 -26.03 -7.31 -14.90
C ILE A 224 -26.67 -8.70 -15.02
N VAL A 225 -26.23 -9.50 -16.01
CA VAL A 225 -26.69 -10.88 -16.18
C VAL A 225 -26.35 -11.75 -14.96
N THR A 226 -25.15 -11.56 -14.40
CA THR A 226 -24.68 -12.25 -13.19
C THR A 226 -25.61 -12.01 -12.00
N PHE A 227 -25.99 -10.76 -11.71
CA PHE A 227 -26.89 -10.46 -10.60
C PHE A 227 -28.31 -10.99 -10.82
N LEU A 228 -28.83 -10.91 -12.05
CA LEU A 228 -30.13 -11.50 -12.41
C LEU A 228 -30.12 -13.02 -12.24
N LEU A 229 -29.07 -13.71 -12.69
CA LEU A 229 -28.91 -15.15 -12.50
C LEU A 229 -28.75 -15.51 -11.02
N HIS A 230 -28.00 -14.71 -10.26
CA HIS A 230 -27.85 -14.91 -8.82
C HIS A 230 -29.21 -14.81 -8.12
N TYR A 231 -30.02 -13.80 -8.47
CA TYR A 231 -31.38 -13.66 -7.94
C TYR A 231 -32.27 -14.87 -8.27
N SER A 232 -32.11 -15.46 -9.46
CA SER A 232 -32.88 -16.65 -9.87
C SER A 232 -32.65 -17.87 -8.97
N VAL A 233 -31.47 -17.99 -8.35
CA VAL A 233 -31.15 -19.07 -7.40
C VAL A 233 -32.05 -18.98 -6.16
N THR A 234 -32.24 -17.78 -5.63
CA THR A 234 -33.14 -17.52 -4.49
C THR A 234 -34.60 -17.76 -4.88
N VAL A 235 -35.00 -17.29 -6.07
CA VAL A 235 -36.37 -17.48 -6.60
C VAL A 235 -36.71 -18.96 -6.73
N ALA A 236 -35.78 -19.82 -7.15
CA ALA A 236 -36.00 -21.26 -7.23
C ALA A 236 -36.44 -21.88 -5.89
N SER A 237 -35.78 -21.50 -4.79
CA SER A 237 -36.12 -21.96 -3.45
C SER A 237 -37.48 -21.43 -3.01
N VAL A 238 -37.75 -20.14 -3.22
CA VAL A 238 -39.02 -19.50 -2.83
C VAL A 238 -40.20 -20.13 -3.59
N LEU A 239 -40.09 -20.33 -4.90
CA LEU A 239 -41.14 -20.96 -5.71
C LEU A 239 -41.44 -22.40 -5.27
N THR A 240 -40.40 -23.14 -4.92
CA THR A 240 -40.53 -24.54 -4.49
C THR A 240 -41.23 -24.62 -3.14
N VAL A 241 -40.83 -23.77 -2.19
CA VAL A 241 -41.45 -23.72 -0.85
C VAL A 241 -42.85 -23.13 -0.88
N GLY A 242 -43.12 -22.18 -1.78
CA GLY A 242 -44.47 -21.63 -1.98
C GLY A 242 -45.51 -22.70 -2.38
N ARG A 243 -45.08 -23.83 -2.97
CA ARG A 243 -45.96 -24.98 -3.26
C ARG A 243 -46.21 -25.88 -2.05
N LEU A 244 -45.41 -25.78 -0.99
CA LEU A 244 -45.60 -26.56 0.24
C LEU A 244 -46.69 -25.94 1.12
N GLY A 245 -46.77 -24.61 1.17
CA GLY A 245 -47.78 -23.89 1.93
C GLY A 245 -47.44 -22.43 2.14
N MET A 246 -48.46 -21.65 2.57
CA MET A 246 -48.32 -20.22 2.85
C MET A 246 -47.47 -19.95 4.10
N GLU A 247 -47.57 -20.82 5.11
CA GLU A 247 -46.82 -20.68 6.36
C GLU A 247 -45.33 -20.94 6.15
N GLU A 248 -45.02 -21.97 5.36
CA GLU A 248 -43.67 -22.30 4.92
C GLU A 248 -43.04 -21.17 4.08
N LEU A 249 -43.80 -20.59 3.16
CA LEU A 249 -43.35 -19.45 2.35
C LEU A 249 -43.00 -18.23 3.23
N ALA A 250 -43.87 -17.91 4.20
CA ALA A 250 -43.61 -16.83 5.16
C ALA A 250 -42.35 -17.09 6.00
N ALA A 251 -42.12 -18.35 6.39
CA ALA A 251 -40.93 -18.74 7.15
C ALA A 251 -39.63 -18.57 6.35
N VAL A 252 -39.60 -18.96 5.07
CA VAL A 252 -38.42 -18.76 4.21
C VAL A 252 -38.14 -17.29 3.97
N ASN A 253 -39.17 -16.48 3.75
CA ASN A 253 -38.99 -15.04 3.57
C ASN A 253 -38.42 -14.40 4.84
N LEU A 254 -38.97 -14.73 6.02
CA LEU A 254 -38.46 -14.25 7.31
C LEU A 254 -36.99 -14.67 7.55
N ALA A 255 -36.66 -15.93 7.26
CA ALA A 255 -35.30 -16.44 7.37
C ALA A 255 -34.34 -15.73 6.40
N THR A 256 -34.75 -15.54 5.14
CA THR A 256 -33.92 -14.92 4.10
C THR A 256 -33.69 -13.44 4.39
N MET A 257 -34.71 -12.70 4.83
CA MET A 257 -34.56 -11.30 5.26
C MET A 257 -33.59 -11.18 6.44
N THR A 258 -33.75 -12.04 7.45
CA THR A 258 -32.84 -12.09 8.61
C THR A 258 -31.40 -12.41 8.17
N ALA A 259 -31.25 -13.36 7.25
CA ALA A 259 -29.95 -13.75 6.72
C ALA A 259 -29.29 -12.65 5.88
N SER A 260 -30.08 -11.89 5.11
CA SER A 260 -29.59 -10.76 4.32
C SER A 260 -28.96 -9.68 5.21
N ILE A 261 -29.69 -9.22 6.23
CA ILE A 261 -29.23 -8.16 7.14
C ILE A 261 -28.05 -8.63 8.00
N THR A 262 -28.11 -9.85 8.54
CA THR A 262 -27.08 -10.31 9.50
C THR A 262 -25.83 -10.89 8.83
N TYR A 263 -25.90 -11.33 7.57
CA TYR A 263 -24.79 -12.05 6.92
C TYR A 263 -24.53 -11.64 5.47
N TYR A 264 -25.49 -11.78 4.56
CA TYR A 264 -25.20 -11.63 3.12
C TYR A 264 -24.73 -10.23 2.76
N VAL A 265 -25.43 -9.19 3.23
CA VAL A 265 -25.08 -7.79 2.96
C VAL A 265 -23.76 -7.39 3.65
N PRO A 266 -23.52 -7.73 4.94
CA PRO A 266 -22.23 -7.50 5.57
C PRO A 266 -21.05 -8.17 4.86
N VAL A 267 -21.18 -9.44 4.44
CA VAL A 267 -20.14 -10.17 3.70
C VAL A 267 -19.85 -9.51 2.37
N GLN A 268 -20.90 -9.17 1.61
CA GLN A 268 -20.77 -8.44 0.35
C GLN A 268 -20.06 -7.10 0.57
N GLY A 269 -20.44 -6.38 1.62
CA GLY A 269 -19.89 -5.10 2.02
C GLY A 269 -18.41 -5.14 2.38
N LEU A 270 -18.01 -6.06 3.27
CA LEU A 270 -16.62 -6.27 3.64
C LEU A 270 -15.75 -6.65 2.44
N ALA A 271 -16.25 -7.55 1.59
CA ALA A 271 -15.54 -8.01 0.40
C ALA A 271 -15.32 -6.89 -0.64
N THR A 272 -16.05 -5.77 -0.59
CA THR A 272 -15.84 -4.66 -1.53
C THR A 272 -14.48 -3.98 -1.41
N CYS A 273 -13.75 -4.16 -0.30
CA CYS A 273 -12.39 -3.64 -0.21
C CYS A 273 -11.44 -4.32 -1.22
N LEU A 274 -11.79 -5.52 -1.71
CA LEU A 274 -11.06 -6.20 -2.79
C LEU A 274 -11.26 -5.50 -4.14
N ASP A 275 -12.37 -4.77 -4.34
CA ASP A 275 -12.56 -3.90 -5.52
C ASP A 275 -11.49 -2.80 -5.58
N THR A 276 -10.87 -2.48 -4.45
CA THR A 276 -9.72 -1.57 -4.33
C THR A 276 -8.42 -2.35 -4.35
N LEU A 277 -8.20 -3.25 -3.39
CA LEU A 277 -6.89 -3.88 -3.13
C LEU A 277 -6.45 -4.80 -4.27
N CYS A 278 -7.34 -5.68 -4.74
CA CYS A 278 -7.01 -6.60 -5.82
C CYS A 278 -6.85 -5.87 -7.14
N ALA A 279 -7.72 -4.89 -7.43
CA ALA A 279 -7.66 -4.12 -8.66
C ALA A 279 -6.42 -3.21 -8.71
N GLN A 280 -6.08 -2.49 -7.64
CA GLN A 280 -4.85 -1.70 -7.58
C GLN A 280 -3.60 -2.59 -7.65
N ALA A 281 -3.58 -3.74 -6.97
CA ALA A 281 -2.50 -4.70 -7.07
C ALA A 281 -2.33 -5.24 -8.50
N TYR A 282 -3.44 -5.61 -9.16
CA TYR A 282 -3.42 -6.04 -10.55
C TYR A 282 -2.95 -4.94 -11.50
N GLY A 283 -3.47 -3.72 -11.35
CA GLY A 283 -3.08 -2.54 -12.13
C GLY A 283 -1.61 -2.17 -12.00
N SER A 284 -1.03 -2.40 -10.82
CA SER A 284 0.41 -2.18 -10.55
C SER A 284 1.34 -3.30 -11.05
N GLY A 285 0.78 -4.34 -11.70
CA GLY A 285 1.51 -5.52 -12.18
C GLY A 285 1.82 -6.58 -11.12
N HIS A 286 1.48 -6.37 -9.84
CA HIS A 286 1.76 -7.31 -8.75
C HIS A 286 0.67 -8.39 -8.63
N LYS A 287 0.50 -9.19 -9.69
CA LYS A 287 -0.54 -10.22 -9.81
C LYS A 287 -0.60 -11.21 -8.63
N HIS A 288 0.55 -11.54 -8.02
CA HIS A 288 0.58 -12.47 -6.88
C HIS A 288 -0.13 -11.93 -5.62
N LEU A 289 -0.14 -10.60 -5.43
CA LEU A 289 -0.81 -9.97 -4.30
C LEU A 289 -2.33 -10.10 -4.42
N VAL A 290 -2.86 -10.16 -5.63
CA VAL A 290 -4.30 -10.36 -5.89
C VAL A 290 -4.79 -11.66 -5.24
N GLY A 291 -4.04 -12.76 -5.43
CA GLY A 291 -4.33 -14.04 -4.79
C GLY A 291 -4.18 -13.99 -3.27
N LEU A 292 -3.16 -13.30 -2.75
CA LEU A 292 -2.93 -13.15 -1.32
C LEU A 292 -4.06 -12.37 -0.63
N GLN A 293 -4.49 -11.25 -1.20
CA GLN A 293 -5.59 -10.44 -0.64
C GLN A 293 -6.93 -11.20 -0.68
N ALA A 294 -7.20 -11.93 -1.76
CA ALA A 294 -8.38 -12.77 -1.85
C ALA A 294 -8.40 -13.88 -0.78
N GLN A 295 -7.24 -14.51 -0.51
CA GLN A 295 -7.10 -15.50 0.56
C GLN A 295 -7.35 -14.86 1.94
N ARG A 296 -6.75 -13.71 2.22
CA ARG A 296 -6.93 -12.99 3.50
C ARG A 296 -8.39 -12.64 3.75
N MET A 297 -9.07 -12.07 2.76
CA MET A 297 -10.48 -11.75 2.89
C MET A 297 -11.32 -13.02 3.12
N THR A 298 -11.04 -14.10 2.41
CA THR A 298 -11.75 -15.37 2.62
C THR A 298 -11.59 -15.87 4.06
N TRP A 299 -10.37 -15.86 4.60
CA TRP A 299 -10.11 -16.26 5.99
C TRP A 299 -10.76 -15.32 7.01
N LEU A 300 -10.71 -14.01 6.75
CA LEU A 300 -11.35 -13.00 7.59
C LEU A 300 -12.88 -13.22 7.66
N LEU A 301 -13.52 -13.43 6.51
CA LEU A 301 -14.96 -13.69 6.42
C LEU A 301 -15.34 -15.01 7.10
N TRP A 302 -14.50 -16.04 6.96
CA TRP A 302 -14.70 -17.32 7.66
C TRP A 302 -14.52 -17.22 9.18
N LEU A 303 -13.71 -16.29 9.67
CA LEU A 303 -13.67 -16.00 11.10
C LEU A 303 -14.94 -15.25 11.55
N LEU A 304 -15.36 -14.26 10.77
CA LEU A 304 -16.55 -13.44 11.07
C LEU A 304 -17.87 -14.20 10.98
N MET A 305 -17.94 -15.30 10.20
CA MET A 305 -19.14 -16.14 10.18
C MET A 305 -19.35 -16.93 11.48
N LEU A 306 -18.33 -17.18 12.30
CA LEU A 306 -18.48 -17.93 13.56
C LEU A 306 -19.46 -17.29 14.55
N PRO A 307 -19.34 -16.01 14.94
CA PRO A 307 -20.31 -15.37 15.82
C PRO A 307 -21.71 -15.31 15.19
N ILE A 308 -21.81 -15.13 13.87
CA ILE A 308 -23.10 -15.11 13.15
C ILE A 308 -23.75 -16.50 13.14
N ALA A 309 -22.97 -17.57 12.97
CA ALA A 309 -23.45 -18.94 13.03
C ALA A 309 -24.01 -19.28 14.42
N VAL A 310 -23.36 -18.82 15.49
CA VAL A 310 -23.88 -18.94 16.86
C VAL A 310 -25.21 -18.20 16.99
N LEU A 311 -25.30 -16.97 16.47
CA LEU A 311 -26.55 -16.20 16.47
C LEU A 311 -27.68 -16.93 15.73
N TRP A 312 -27.40 -17.48 14.55
CA TRP A 312 -28.37 -18.23 13.75
C TRP A 312 -28.79 -19.54 14.41
N TRP A 313 -27.88 -20.20 15.13
CA TRP A 313 -28.19 -21.42 15.87
C TRP A 313 -29.27 -21.16 16.95
N PHE A 314 -29.15 -20.03 17.64
CA PHE A 314 -30.08 -19.57 18.67
C PHE A 314 -31.09 -18.53 18.16
N SER A 315 -31.44 -18.54 16.88
CA SER A 315 -32.31 -17.54 16.25
C SER A 315 -33.79 -17.65 16.63
N GLU A 316 -34.26 -18.81 17.07
CA GLU A 316 -35.69 -19.06 17.33
C GLU A 316 -36.29 -18.12 18.39
N PRO A 317 -35.70 -17.92 19.58
CA PRO A 317 -36.18 -16.91 20.54
C PRO A 317 -36.12 -15.48 20.01
N ILE A 318 -35.11 -15.16 19.18
CA ILE A 318 -34.91 -13.81 18.63
C ILE A 318 -36.03 -13.50 17.63
N LEU A 319 -36.29 -14.42 16.72
CA LEU A 319 -37.40 -14.31 15.77
C LEU A 319 -38.76 -14.33 16.48
N ALA A 320 -38.91 -15.15 17.53
CA ALA A 320 -40.14 -15.20 18.32
C ALA A 320 -40.40 -13.89 19.05
N ALA A 321 -39.36 -13.21 19.52
CA ALA A 321 -39.48 -11.89 20.12
C ALA A 321 -39.85 -10.80 19.09
N ALA A 322 -39.39 -10.93 17.85
CA ALA A 322 -39.62 -9.94 16.79
C ALA A 322 -41.00 -10.06 16.11
N VAL A 323 -41.42 -11.29 15.77
CA VAL A 323 -42.64 -11.55 14.97
C VAL A 323 -43.73 -12.24 15.80
N GLY A 324 -43.37 -12.82 16.94
CA GLY A 324 -44.26 -13.61 17.79
C GLY A 324 -43.90 -15.10 17.78
N PRO A 325 -44.22 -15.84 18.86
CA PRO A 325 -44.03 -17.29 18.91
C PRO A 325 -45.01 -17.99 17.97
N GLY A 326 -44.52 -18.94 17.17
CA GLY A 326 -45.35 -19.68 16.22
C GLY A 326 -44.55 -20.67 15.37
N ARG A 327 -45.26 -21.48 14.59
CA ARG A 327 -44.64 -22.48 13.70
C ARG A 327 -43.83 -21.83 12.57
N THR A 328 -44.29 -20.72 11.99
CA THR A 328 -43.50 -19.90 11.03
C THR A 328 -42.12 -19.54 11.58
N THR A 329 -42.06 -19.11 12.84
CA THR A 329 -40.82 -18.71 13.52
C THR A 329 -39.88 -19.89 13.73
N ALA A 330 -40.42 -21.03 14.17
CA ALA A 330 -39.65 -22.27 14.34
C ALA A 330 -39.09 -22.78 12.99
N LEU A 331 -39.90 -22.72 11.92
CA LEU A 331 -39.47 -23.08 10.56
C LEU A 331 -38.39 -22.13 10.03
N ALA A 332 -38.52 -20.83 10.27
CA ALA A 332 -37.53 -19.83 9.85
C ALA A 332 -36.17 -20.04 10.57
N ALA A 333 -36.21 -20.30 11.88
CA ALA A 333 -35.01 -20.60 12.65
C ALA A 333 -34.34 -21.90 12.20
N MET A 334 -35.12 -22.94 11.88
CA MET A 334 -34.60 -24.18 11.33
C MET A 334 -33.97 -23.98 9.94
N TYR A 335 -34.59 -23.16 9.08
CA TYR A 335 -34.01 -22.79 7.79
C TYR A 335 -32.65 -22.13 7.96
N MET A 336 -32.52 -21.16 8.88
CA MET A 336 -31.24 -20.49 9.17
C MET A 336 -30.19 -21.44 9.75
N ARG A 337 -30.58 -22.37 10.65
CA ARG A 337 -29.66 -23.40 11.18
C ARG A 337 -29.05 -24.24 10.05
N ILE A 338 -29.83 -24.59 9.02
CA ILE A 338 -29.32 -25.32 7.85
C ILE A 338 -28.44 -24.43 6.98
N LEU A 339 -28.78 -23.16 6.79
CA LEU A 339 -27.98 -22.21 6.01
C LEU A 339 -26.57 -21.98 6.57
N ILE A 340 -26.30 -22.28 7.85
CA ILE A 340 -24.95 -22.24 8.44
C ILE A 340 -23.96 -23.07 7.60
N ILE A 341 -24.40 -24.22 7.08
CA ILE A 341 -23.59 -25.09 6.21
C ILE A 341 -23.24 -24.38 4.89
N GLY A 342 -24.08 -23.46 4.42
CA GLY A 342 -23.88 -22.65 3.21
C GLY A 342 -22.95 -21.45 3.38
N MET A 343 -22.73 -20.98 4.62
CA MET A 343 -21.96 -19.76 4.88
C MET A 343 -20.53 -19.79 4.30
N PRO A 344 -19.72 -20.86 4.48
CA PRO A 344 -18.36 -20.89 3.95
C PRO A 344 -18.32 -20.66 2.43
N GLY A 345 -19.29 -21.25 1.73
CA GLY A 345 -19.44 -21.12 0.29
C GLY A 345 -19.75 -19.70 -0.17
N VAL A 346 -20.68 -19.02 0.51
CA VAL A 346 -21.01 -17.62 0.22
C VAL A 346 -19.80 -16.71 0.40
N SER A 347 -19.09 -16.84 1.53
CA SER A 347 -17.91 -16.02 1.84
C SER A 347 -16.78 -16.22 0.81
N ALA A 348 -16.52 -17.48 0.44
CA ALA A 348 -15.51 -17.81 -0.55
C ALA A 348 -15.92 -17.33 -1.95
N PHE A 349 -17.20 -17.48 -2.33
CA PHE A 349 -17.71 -17.03 -3.62
C PHE A 349 -17.64 -15.51 -3.74
N GLU A 350 -17.94 -14.78 -2.67
CA GLU A 350 -17.85 -13.32 -2.70
C GLU A 350 -16.41 -12.84 -2.94
N SER A 351 -15.45 -13.41 -2.21
CA SER A 351 -14.02 -13.10 -2.40
C SER A 351 -13.53 -13.50 -3.79
N ALA A 352 -13.92 -14.69 -4.27
CA ALA A 352 -13.53 -15.21 -5.57
C ALA A 352 -14.12 -14.40 -6.74
N LYS A 353 -15.34 -13.85 -6.60
CA LYS A 353 -15.92 -12.93 -7.58
C LYS A 353 -15.01 -11.71 -7.78
N ARG A 354 -14.57 -11.08 -6.69
CA ARG A 354 -13.68 -9.90 -6.79
C ARG A 354 -12.29 -10.27 -7.29
N PHE A 355 -11.79 -11.46 -6.95
CA PHE A 355 -10.55 -11.99 -7.50
C PHE A 355 -10.59 -12.04 -9.04
N VAL A 356 -11.63 -12.62 -9.65
CA VAL A 356 -11.74 -12.67 -11.13
C VAL A 356 -12.11 -11.30 -11.74
N GLN A 357 -12.93 -10.50 -11.06
CA GLN A 357 -13.33 -9.16 -11.53
C GLN A 357 -12.16 -8.18 -11.57
N SER A 358 -11.25 -8.21 -10.59
CA SER A 358 -10.05 -7.36 -10.56
C SER A 358 -9.13 -7.58 -11.77
N GLN A 359 -9.09 -8.81 -12.28
CA GLN A 359 -8.38 -9.22 -13.50
C GLN A 359 -9.16 -8.89 -14.78
N GLY A 360 -10.35 -8.30 -14.65
CA GLY A 360 -11.30 -8.02 -15.72
C GLY A 360 -12.00 -9.22 -16.36
N LEU A 361 -11.97 -10.39 -15.69
CA LEU A 361 -12.71 -11.58 -16.11
C LEU A 361 -14.15 -11.53 -15.60
N PHE A 362 -14.92 -10.52 -16.05
CA PHE A 362 -16.30 -10.29 -15.61
C PHE A 362 -17.26 -11.42 -16.03
N HIS A 363 -16.95 -12.15 -17.10
CA HIS A 363 -17.77 -13.25 -17.62
C HIS A 363 -17.66 -14.54 -16.81
N ALA A 364 -16.56 -14.75 -16.07
CA ALA A 364 -16.30 -15.99 -15.31
C ALA A 364 -17.43 -16.32 -14.32
N THR A 365 -17.91 -15.28 -13.63
CA THR A 365 -19.01 -15.40 -12.67
C THR A 365 -20.33 -15.72 -13.38
N THR A 366 -20.56 -15.14 -14.56
CA THR A 366 -21.75 -15.38 -15.37
C THR A 366 -21.81 -16.84 -15.83
N TYR A 367 -20.71 -17.39 -16.37
CA TYR A 367 -20.65 -18.79 -16.78
C TYR A 367 -20.87 -19.75 -15.61
N THR A 368 -20.29 -19.43 -14.46
CA THR A 368 -20.50 -20.19 -13.22
C THR A 368 -21.98 -20.24 -12.83
N LEU A 369 -22.68 -19.11 -12.89
CA LEU A 369 -24.11 -19.03 -12.56
C LEU A 369 -25.02 -19.59 -13.63
N LEU A 370 -24.64 -19.57 -14.91
CA LEU A 370 -25.38 -20.24 -15.98
C LEU A 370 -25.45 -21.77 -15.77
N VAL A 371 -24.45 -22.34 -15.10
CA VAL A 371 -24.48 -23.75 -14.66
C VAL A 371 -25.14 -23.89 -13.29
N GLY A 372 -24.80 -23.02 -12.34
CA GLY A 372 -25.28 -23.10 -10.96
C GLY A 372 -26.79 -22.89 -10.80
N ALA A 373 -27.39 -21.96 -11.55
CA ALA A 373 -28.82 -21.64 -11.43
C ALA A 373 -29.73 -22.82 -11.87
N PRO A 374 -29.55 -23.43 -13.06
CA PRO A 374 -30.32 -24.63 -13.43
C PRO A 374 -30.12 -25.79 -12.45
N LEU A 375 -28.90 -25.98 -11.94
CA LEU A 375 -28.63 -27.00 -10.92
C LEU A 375 -29.39 -26.71 -9.62
N SER A 376 -29.51 -25.44 -9.22
CA SER A 376 -30.34 -25.05 -8.06
C SER A 376 -31.81 -25.41 -8.25
N PHE A 377 -32.39 -25.13 -9.43
CA PHE A 377 -33.77 -25.53 -9.74
C PHE A 377 -33.95 -27.06 -9.68
N LEU A 378 -33.00 -27.80 -10.25
CA LEU A 378 -33.00 -29.26 -10.22
C LEU A 378 -32.88 -29.80 -8.79
N GLN A 379 -31.98 -29.25 -7.98
CA GLN A 379 -31.78 -29.63 -6.58
C GLN A 379 -33.02 -29.34 -5.73
N ASN A 380 -33.64 -28.17 -5.89
CA ASN A 380 -34.88 -27.83 -5.20
C ASN A 380 -36.00 -28.81 -5.55
N TRP A 381 -36.19 -29.12 -6.84
CA TRP A 381 -37.19 -30.10 -7.26
C TRP A 381 -36.89 -31.52 -6.71
N LEU A 382 -35.63 -31.96 -6.78
CA LEU A 382 -35.21 -33.27 -6.30
C LEU A 382 -35.39 -33.40 -4.78
N PHE A 383 -34.85 -32.48 -3.99
CA PHE A 383 -34.83 -32.60 -2.54
C PHE A 383 -36.21 -32.41 -1.94
N VAL A 384 -36.98 -31.45 -2.45
CA VAL A 384 -38.31 -31.15 -1.90
C VAL A 384 -39.34 -32.20 -2.33
N PHE A 385 -39.46 -32.48 -3.64
CA PHE A 385 -40.56 -33.32 -4.15
C PHE A 385 -40.15 -34.77 -4.38
N LYS A 386 -38.97 -35.03 -4.97
CA LYS A 386 -38.60 -36.40 -5.36
C LYS A 386 -38.10 -37.24 -4.19
N PHE A 387 -37.26 -36.67 -3.34
CA PHE A 387 -36.74 -37.31 -2.13
C PHE A 387 -37.69 -37.15 -0.93
N GLY A 388 -38.67 -36.26 -1.03
CA GLY A 388 -39.67 -36.05 0.01
C GLY A 388 -39.13 -35.39 1.26
N TRP A 389 -38.03 -34.62 1.18
CA TRP A 389 -37.47 -33.90 2.33
C TRP A 389 -38.25 -32.62 2.68
N GLY A 390 -39.26 -32.26 1.89
CA GLY A 390 -40.17 -31.15 2.16
C GLY A 390 -39.42 -29.83 2.37
N PHE A 391 -39.80 -29.09 3.42
CA PHE A 391 -39.20 -27.79 3.74
C PHE A 391 -37.69 -27.85 3.99
N ASN A 392 -37.21 -28.86 4.71
CA ASN A 392 -35.78 -29.05 4.98
C ASN A 392 -35.00 -29.24 3.67
N GLY A 393 -35.62 -29.91 2.68
CA GLY A 393 -35.05 -30.10 1.36
C GLY A 393 -34.72 -28.79 0.64
N ALA A 394 -35.55 -27.76 0.78
CA ALA A 394 -35.30 -26.45 0.17
C ALA A 394 -34.11 -25.73 0.83
N ALA A 395 -34.03 -25.77 2.17
CA ALA A 395 -32.90 -25.20 2.91
C ALA A 395 -31.57 -25.90 2.56
N ILE A 396 -31.59 -27.24 2.45
CA ILE A 396 -30.41 -28.04 2.08
C ILE A 396 -30.02 -27.77 0.62
N ALA A 397 -30.98 -27.67 -0.31
CA ALA A 397 -30.71 -27.34 -1.71
C ALA A 397 -29.97 -26.00 -1.82
N MET A 398 -30.43 -25.01 -1.05
CA MET A 398 -29.78 -23.72 -0.99
C MET A 398 -28.37 -23.80 -0.39
N ALA A 399 -28.19 -24.47 0.76
CA ALA A 399 -26.86 -24.64 1.35
C ALA A 399 -25.87 -25.36 0.42
N VAL A 400 -26.33 -26.37 -0.32
CA VAL A 400 -25.52 -27.08 -1.32
C VAL A 400 -25.16 -26.16 -2.50
N THR A 401 -26.12 -25.43 -3.05
CA THR A 401 -25.86 -24.49 -4.14
C THR A 401 -24.85 -23.42 -3.74
N HIS A 402 -24.97 -22.84 -2.54
CA HIS A 402 -24.01 -21.85 -2.03
C HIS A 402 -22.57 -22.36 -1.96
N ASN A 403 -22.38 -23.63 -1.61
CA ASN A 403 -21.05 -24.25 -1.60
C ASN A 403 -20.59 -24.71 -3.00
N LEU A 404 -21.53 -25.01 -3.91
CA LEU A 404 -21.22 -25.40 -5.28
C LEU A 404 -20.68 -24.21 -6.12
N LEU A 405 -21.25 -23.02 -5.97
CA LEU A 405 -20.86 -21.83 -6.74
C LEU A 405 -19.36 -21.47 -6.64
N PRO A 406 -18.72 -21.40 -5.46
CA PRO A 406 -17.28 -21.14 -5.38
C PRO A 406 -16.45 -22.28 -5.97
N LEU A 407 -16.88 -23.55 -5.84
CA LEU A 407 -16.16 -24.68 -6.43
C LEU A 407 -16.16 -24.62 -7.96
N LEU A 408 -17.30 -24.26 -8.56
CA LEU A 408 -17.41 -24.04 -10.00
C LEU A 408 -16.54 -22.87 -10.47
N LEU A 409 -16.47 -21.78 -9.69
CA LEU A 409 -15.63 -20.64 -10.02
C LEU A 409 -14.13 -20.98 -9.90
N ILE A 410 -13.72 -21.75 -8.88
CA ILE A 410 -12.35 -22.27 -8.75
C ILE A 410 -12.01 -23.18 -9.93
N LEU A 411 -12.95 -24.04 -10.34
CA LEU A 411 -12.78 -24.90 -11.51
C LEU A 411 -12.61 -24.08 -12.79
N TYR A 412 -13.39 -22.99 -12.95
CA TYR A 412 -13.22 -22.06 -14.07
C TYR A 412 -11.81 -21.47 -14.11
N VAL A 413 -11.34 -20.92 -12.98
CA VAL A 413 -10.01 -20.30 -12.87
C VAL A 413 -8.89 -21.31 -13.15
N ARG A 414 -9.09 -22.58 -12.79
CA ARG A 414 -8.08 -23.63 -12.96
C ARG A 414 -8.04 -24.24 -14.37
N LEU A 415 -9.16 -24.20 -15.11
CA LEU A 415 -9.27 -24.83 -16.44
C LEU A 415 -9.21 -23.83 -17.60
N PHE A 416 -9.56 -22.56 -17.39
CA PHE A 416 -9.67 -21.56 -18.44
C PHE A 416 -8.67 -20.41 -18.23
N GLU A 417 -9.07 -19.37 -17.50
CA GLU A 417 -8.32 -18.11 -17.39
C GLU A 417 -8.35 -17.58 -15.95
N GLY A 418 -7.27 -16.90 -15.54
CA GLY A 418 -7.16 -16.23 -14.22
C GLY A 418 -6.28 -16.93 -13.18
N SER A 419 -5.62 -18.04 -13.54
CA SER A 419 -4.69 -18.76 -12.66
C SER A 419 -3.40 -17.99 -12.37
N GLU A 420 -3.04 -17.02 -13.22
CA GLU A 420 -1.83 -16.20 -13.09
C GLU A 420 -1.74 -15.45 -11.76
N CYS A 421 -2.89 -15.01 -11.24
CA CYS A 421 -2.98 -14.30 -9.96
C CYS A 421 -2.98 -15.25 -8.75
N TRP A 422 -2.92 -16.57 -8.96
CA TRP A 422 -3.00 -17.58 -7.91
C TRP A 422 -1.73 -18.44 -7.84
N LYS A 423 -0.77 -18.05 -6.99
CA LYS A 423 0.47 -18.83 -6.73
C LYS A 423 0.31 -19.92 -5.66
N GLY A 424 -0.92 -20.32 -5.34
CA GLY A 424 -1.21 -21.30 -4.29
C GLY A 424 -1.45 -20.68 -2.92
N PHE A 425 -1.67 -21.55 -1.92
CA PHE A 425 -1.97 -21.12 -0.55
C PHE A 425 -0.72 -20.59 0.14
N ASN A 426 -0.84 -19.40 0.73
CA ASN A 426 0.25 -18.76 1.44
C ASN A 426 -0.09 -18.62 2.94
N ARG A 427 0.85 -18.98 3.83
CA ARG A 427 0.68 -18.77 5.28
C ARG A 427 0.58 -17.28 5.66
N LYS A 428 1.09 -16.39 4.81
CA LYS A 428 0.93 -14.92 4.93
C LYS A 428 -0.54 -14.47 4.82
N ALA A 429 -1.46 -15.36 4.41
CA ALA A 429 -2.88 -15.07 4.44
C ALA A 429 -3.46 -14.97 5.87
N PHE A 430 -2.74 -15.41 6.89
CA PHE A 430 -3.15 -15.31 8.31
C PHE A 430 -2.54 -14.11 9.05
N SER A 431 -1.72 -13.29 8.38
CA SER A 431 -1.11 -12.07 8.95
C SER A 431 -1.67 -10.80 8.30
N ASN A 432 -1.40 -9.65 8.93
CA ASN A 432 -1.67 -8.31 8.40
C ASN A 432 -3.14 -8.00 8.03
N TRP A 433 -4.12 -8.47 8.80
CA TRP A 433 -5.53 -8.15 8.55
C TRP A 433 -5.94 -6.74 8.94
N GLY A 434 -5.22 -6.09 9.87
CA GLY A 434 -5.59 -4.80 10.44
C GLY A 434 -5.89 -3.73 9.38
N PRO A 435 -4.99 -3.47 8.43
CA PRO A 435 -5.24 -2.49 7.39
C PRO A 435 -6.41 -2.88 6.45
N MET A 436 -6.56 -4.18 6.13
CA MET A 436 -7.66 -4.66 5.30
C MET A 436 -8.99 -4.40 5.98
N ILE A 437 -9.06 -4.63 7.30
CA ILE A 437 -10.24 -4.35 8.14
C ILE A 437 -10.55 -2.85 8.17
N LYS A 438 -9.56 -1.98 8.33
CA LYS A 438 -9.75 -0.52 8.32
C LYS A 438 -10.36 -0.03 6.99
N LEU A 439 -10.12 -0.74 5.90
CA LEU A 439 -10.68 -0.47 4.58
C LEU A 439 -12.04 -1.17 4.33
N ALA A 440 -12.22 -2.38 4.85
CA ALA A 440 -13.43 -3.20 4.69
C ALA A 440 -14.60 -2.70 5.54
N LEU A 441 -14.35 -2.26 6.78
CA LEU A 441 -15.42 -1.81 7.68
C LEU A 441 -16.22 -0.63 7.12
N PRO A 442 -15.61 0.46 6.60
CA PRO A 442 -16.40 1.52 6.02
C PRO A 442 -17.12 1.12 4.74
N GLY A 443 -16.54 0.23 3.92
CA GLY A 443 -17.22 -0.33 2.75
C GLY A 443 -18.44 -1.16 3.13
N MET A 444 -18.35 -1.94 4.22
CA MET A 444 -19.48 -2.63 4.83
C MET A 444 -20.56 -1.66 5.30
N ILE A 445 -20.19 -0.63 6.07
CA ILE A 445 -21.13 0.40 6.56
C ILE A 445 -21.82 1.10 5.39
N MET A 446 -21.07 1.43 4.33
CA MET A 446 -21.60 2.09 3.14
C MET A 446 -22.75 1.28 2.54
N ILE A 447 -22.59 -0.02 2.33
CA ILE A 447 -23.67 -0.86 1.77
C ILE A 447 -24.75 -1.16 2.82
N GLU A 448 -24.37 -1.54 4.04
CA GLU A 448 -25.30 -1.95 5.10
C GLU A 448 -26.26 -0.82 5.50
N ALA A 449 -25.78 0.42 5.56
CA ALA A 449 -26.60 1.59 5.89
C ALA A 449 -27.80 1.75 4.94
N GLN A 450 -27.60 1.48 3.64
CA GLN A 450 -28.63 1.59 2.61
C GLN A 450 -29.67 0.46 2.72
N PHE A 451 -29.23 -0.78 2.90
CA PHE A 451 -30.15 -1.91 3.00
C PHE A 451 -30.95 -1.88 4.30
N SER A 452 -30.29 -1.60 5.43
CA SER A 452 -30.96 -1.54 6.74
C SER A 452 -32.03 -0.44 6.80
N VAL A 453 -31.81 0.74 6.20
CA VAL A 453 -32.83 1.80 6.22
C VAL A 453 -34.08 1.40 5.41
N LEU A 454 -33.92 0.71 4.27
CA LEU A 454 -35.05 0.21 3.47
C LEU A 454 -35.93 -0.78 4.26
N GLU A 455 -35.30 -1.64 5.07
CA GLU A 455 -36.01 -2.60 5.92
C GLU A 455 -36.75 -1.90 7.07
N ILE A 456 -36.13 -0.91 7.72
CA ILE A 456 -36.78 -0.09 8.74
C ILE A 456 -38.02 0.61 8.17
N LEU A 457 -37.93 1.17 6.96
CA LEU A 457 -39.06 1.81 6.28
C LEU A 457 -40.14 0.79 5.92
N THR A 458 -39.77 -0.44 5.54
CA THR A 458 -40.73 -1.51 5.25
C THR A 458 -41.49 -1.95 6.50
N ILE A 459 -40.82 -2.07 7.65
CA ILE A 459 -41.47 -2.32 8.94
C ILE A 459 -42.42 -1.15 9.31
N ALA A 460 -41.98 0.09 9.08
CA ALA A 460 -42.82 1.27 9.34
C ALA A 460 -44.08 1.28 8.46
N ALA A 461 -43.97 0.87 7.19
CA ALA A 461 -45.10 0.77 6.26
C ALA A 461 -46.20 -0.18 6.76
N GLY A 462 -45.83 -1.22 7.53
CA GLY A 462 -46.77 -2.17 8.14
C GLY A 462 -47.78 -1.54 9.09
N ARG A 463 -47.55 -0.29 9.55
CA ARG A 463 -48.49 0.44 10.41
C ARG A 463 -49.62 1.14 9.67
N PHE A 464 -49.54 1.28 8.35
CA PHE A 464 -50.55 2.00 7.57
C PHE A 464 -51.73 1.12 7.10
N GLY A 465 -51.63 -0.20 7.27
CA GLY A 465 -52.65 -1.16 6.83
C GLY A 465 -52.11 -2.18 5.82
N THR A 466 -52.92 -3.19 5.52
CA THR A 466 -52.53 -4.32 4.67
C THR A 466 -52.31 -3.92 3.22
N ALA A 467 -53.13 -3.03 2.66
CA ALA A 467 -52.99 -2.57 1.27
C ALA A 467 -51.70 -1.77 1.05
N GLN A 468 -51.32 -0.92 2.01
CA GLN A 468 -50.11 -0.10 1.98
C GLN A 468 -48.85 -0.96 2.16
N LEU A 469 -48.91 -1.96 3.03
CA LEU A 469 -47.82 -2.93 3.19
C LEU A 469 -47.63 -3.78 1.93
N ALA A 470 -48.71 -4.21 1.28
CA ALA A 470 -48.65 -4.92 0.00
C ALA A 470 -48.03 -4.03 -1.09
N ALA A 471 -48.46 -2.75 -1.18
CA ALA A 471 -47.90 -1.78 -2.11
C ALA A 471 -46.40 -1.54 -1.85
N GLN A 472 -45.97 -1.46 -0.58
CA GLN A 472 -44.55 -1.35 -0.22
C GLN A 472 -43.74 -2.54 -0.75
N GLY A 473 -44.23 -3.78 -0.57
CA GLY A 473 -43.54 -4.97 -1.08
C GLY A 473 -43.35 -4.95 -2.61
N VAL A 474 -44.38 -4.51 -3.35
CA VAL A 474 -44.32 -4.32 -4.80
C VAL A 474 -43.28 -3.26 -5.18
N LEU A 475 -43.29 -2.10 -4.52
CA LEU A 475 -42.35 -1.00 -4.78
C LEU A 475 -40.90 -1.39 -4.49
N VAL A 476 -40.64 -2.05 -3.36
CA VAL A 476 -39.31 -2.55 -2.99
C VAL A 476 -38.81 -3.56 -4.03
N THR A 477 -39.68 -4.45 -4.51
CA THR A 477 -39.31 -5.42 -5.55
C THR A 477 -38.97 -4.75 -6.87
N ILE A 478 -39.78 -3.79 -7.31
CA ILE A 478 -39.55 -3.02 -8.55
C ILE A 478 -38.24 -2.23 -8.47
N THR A 479 -38.04 -1.47 -7.39
CA THR A 479 -36.84 -0.64 -7.18
C THR A 479 -35.57 -1.48 -7.04
N SER A 480 -35.62 -2.58 -6.27
CA SER A 480 -34.49 -3.51 -6.14
C SER A 480 -34.13 -4.18 -7.47
N THR A 481 -35.15 -4.50 -8.29
CA THR A 481 -34.92 -5.04 -9.63
C THR A 481 -34.18 -4.04 -10.51
N SER A 482 -34.57 -2.77 -10.47
CA SER A 482 -33.91 -1.69 -11.21
C SER A 482 -32.49 -1.40 -10.73
N PHE A 483 -32.20 -1.60 -9.45
CA PHE A 483 -30.85 -1.44 -8.88
C PHE A 483 -29.81 -2.41 -9.44
N ASN A 484 -30.25 -3.53 -10.06
CA ASN A 484 -29.36 -4.46 -10.76
C ASN A 484 -28.73 -3.89 -12.05
N ILE A 485 -29.01 -2.63 -12.41
CA ILE A 485 -28.36 -1.93 -13.51
C ILE A 485 -27.23 -1.00 -13.01
N PRO A 486 -27.49 -0.03 -12.09
CA PRO A 486 -26.45 0.86 -11.59
C PRO A 486 -25.42 0.17 -10.70
N PHE A 487 -25.78 -0.88 -9.96
CA PHE A 487 -24.83 -1.56 -9.07
C PHE A 487 -23.70 -2.29 -9.82
N PRO A 488 -23.97 -3.06 -10.90
CA PRO A 488 -22.93 -3.58 -11.80
C PRO A 488 -22.04 -2.51 -12.41
N LEU A 489 -22.65 -1.39 -12.83
CA LEU A 489 -21.91 -0.25 -13.37
C LEU A 489 -20.93 0.31 -12.31
N ALA A 490 -21.37 0.42 -11.05
CA ALA A 490 -20.52 0.85 -9.94
C ALA A 490 -19.33 -0.08 -9.69
N ILE A 491 -19.52 -1.41 -9.77
CA ILE A 491 -18.43 -2.40 -9.63
C ILE A 491 -17.44 -2.27 -10.80
N ALA A 492 -17.95 -2.17 -12.02
CA ALA A 492 -17.12 -1.96 -13.22
C ALA A 492 -16.31 -0.66 -13.12
N THR A 493 -16.93 0.43 -12.68
CA THR A 493 -16.27 1.72 -12.44
C THR A 493 -15.20 1.62 -11.36
N SER A 494 -15.51 1.01 -10.20
CA SER A 494 -14.55 0.82 -9.11
C SER A 494 -13.32 0.07 -9.59
N THR A 495 -13.53 -1.05 -10.27
CA THR A 495 -12.44 -1.91 -10.76
C THR A 495 -11.61 -1.20 -11.81
N ARG A 496 -12.24 -0.52 -12.78
CA ARG A 496 -11.53 0.21 -13.85
C ARG A 496 -10.69 1.35 -13.29
N VAL A 497 -11.26 2.16 -12.38
CA VAL A 497 -10.54 3.28 -11.74
C VAL A 497 -9.40 2.78 -10.85
N ALA A 498 -9.63 1.74 -10.05
CA ALA A 498 -8.60 1.12 -9.22
C ALA A 498 -7.43 0.56 -10.07
N ASN A 499 -7.74 -0.12 -11.18
CA ASN A 499 -6.72 -0.60 -12.11
C ASN A 499 -5.90 0.56 -12.70
N LEU A 500 -6.54 1.65 -13.12
CA LEU A 500 -5.87 2.83 -13.69
C LEU A 500 -5.03 3.60 -12.65
N ILE A 501 -5.48 3.66 -11.40
CA ILE A 501 -4.71 4.25 -10.29
C ILE A 501 -3.49 3.38 -9.97
N GLY A 502 -3.66 2.06 -9.86
CA GLY A 502 -2.55 1.12 -9.65
C GLY A 502 -1.52 1.18 -10.78
N ALA A 503 -1.97 1.49 -12.00
CA ALA A 503 -1.15 1.65 -13.20
C ALA A 503 -0.51 3.04 -13.39
N ASN A 504 -0.66 3.97 -12.44
CA ASN A 504 -0.14 5.33 -12.52
C ASN A 504 -0.71 6.19 -13.68
N LEU A 505 -1.98 5.97 -14.06
CA LEU A 505 -2.65 6.71 -15.15
C LEU A 505 -3.77 7.61 -14.61
N SER A 506 -3.37 8.69 -13.92
CA SER A 506 -4.28 9.65 -13.29
C SER A 506 -5.26 10.30 -14.27
N ASN A 507 -4.79 10.68 -15.46
CA ASN A 507 -5.63 11.30 -16.50
C ASN A 507 -6.69 10.33 -17.04
N ALA A 508 -6.33 9.07 -17.27
CA ALA A 508 -7.28 8.05 -17.71
C ALA A 508 -8.30 7.72 -16.62
N ALA A 509 -7.87 7.63 -15.36
CA ALA A 509 -8.77 7.45 -14.22
C ALA A 509 -9.78 8.59 -14.11
N ARG A 510 -9.34 9.84 -14.35
CA ARG A 510 -10.21 11.03 -14.38
C ARG A 510 -11.25 10.95 -15.51
N VAL A 511 -10.85 10.61 -16.73
CA VAL A 511 -11.78 10.44 -17.87
C VAL A 511 -12.79 9.33 -17.57
N THR A 512 -12.34 8.20 -17.04
CA THR A 512 -13.20 7.08 -16.62
C THR A 512 -14.23 7.53 -15.58
N ALA A 513 -13.82 8.31 -14.58
CA ALA A 513 -14.71 8.83 -13.56
C ALA A 513 -15.78 9.76 -14.13
N LYS A 514 -15.41 10.67 -15.05
CA LYS A 514 -16.39 11.52 -15.74
C LYS A 514 -17.40 10.67 -16.52
N VAL A 515 -16.92 9.71 -17.31
CA VAL A 515 -17.78 8.80 -18.10
C VAL A 515 -18.73 8.01 -17.18
N ALA A 516 -18.24 7.51 -16.05
CA ALA A 516 -19.05 6.76 -15.10
C ALA A 516 -20.19 7.62 -14.53
N ILE A 517 -19.92 8.87 -14.12
CA ILE A 517 -20.95 9.78 -13.60
C ILE A 517 -22.02 10.05 -14.66
N PHE A 518 -21.63 10.30 -15.92
CA PHE A 518 -22.57 10.48 -17.02
C PHE A 518 -23.37 9.21 -17.32
N ALA A 519 -22.74 8.03 -17.26
CA ALA A 519 -23.41 6.76 -17.42
C ALA A 519 -24.42 6.49 -16.28
N GLY A 520 -24.07 6.82 -15.03
CA GLY A 520 -24.98 6.77 -13.88
C GLY A 520 -26.20 7.68 -14.06
N LEU A 521 -25.98 8.92 -14.49
CA LEU A 521 -27.07 9.85 -14.80
C LEU A 521 -27.97 9.32 -15.93
N PHE A 522 -27.38 8.76 -16.99
CA PHE A 522 -28.15 8.15 -18.09
C PHE A 522 -29.00 6.97 -17.61
N VAL A 523 -28.43 6.06 -16.82
CA VAL A 523 -29.16 4.93 -16.22
C VAL A 523 -30.29 5.43 -15.31
N GLY A 524 -30.03 6.46 -14.50
CA GLY A 524 -31.03 7.09 -13.64
C GLY A 524 -32.19 7.71 -14.43
N LEU A 525 -31.90 8.44 -15.51
CA LEU A 525 -32.91 9.02 -16.40
C LEU A 525 -33.69 7.95 -17.18
N PHE A 526 -33.01 6.87 -17.57
CA PHE A 526 -33.65 5.72 -18.18
C PHE A 526 -34.65 5.05 -17.21
N ASN A 527 -34.25 4.81 -15.97
CA ASN A 527 -35.12 4.25 -14.93
C ASN A 527 -36.29 5.21 -14.60
N LEU A 528 -36.04 6.52 -14.49
CA LEU A 528 -37.09 7.54 -14.33
C LEU A 528 -38.13 7.43 -15.47
N THR A 529 -37.67 7.30 -16.71
CA THR A 529 -38.56 7.22 -17.89
C THR A 529 -39.42 5.94 -17.82
N ILE A 530 -38.83 4.80 -17.47
CA ILE A 530 -39.57 3.54 -17.30
C ILE A 530 -40.62 3.66 -16.20
N PHE A 531 -40.25 4.17 -15.03
CA PHE A 531 -41.14 4.23 -13.86
C PHE A 531 -42.31 5.20 -14.10
N THR A 532 -42.06 6.33 -14.75
CA THR A 532 -43.10 7.31 -15.05
C THR A 532 -44.06 6.83 -16.15
N THR A 533 -43.55 6.22 -17.22
CA THR A 533 -44.37 5.73 -18.35
C THR A 533 -45.15 4.47 -18.01
N LEU A 534 -44.57 3.55 -17.24
CA LEU A 534 -45.17 2.27 -16.87
C LEU A 534 -45.76 2.26 -15.46
N ARG A 535 -46.07 3.43 -14.88
CA ARG A 535 -46.44 3.57 -13.46
C ARG A 535 -47.61 2.68 -12.99
N ARG A 536 -48.59 2.40 -13.85
CA ARG A 536 -49.72 1.49 -13.53
C ARG A 536 -49.44 0.05 -13.94
N GLN A 537 -48.68 -0.15 -15.01
CA GLN A 537 -48.36 -1.46 -15.55
C GLN A 537 -47.38 -2.21 -14.66
N LEU A 538 -46.41 -1.51 -14.04
CA LEU A 538 -45.42 -2.13 -13.16
C LEU A 538 -46.07 -2.81 -11.94
N PRO A 539 -46.95 -2.15 -11.14
CA PRO A 539 -47.63 -2.82 -10.03
C PRO A 539 -48.60 -3.92 -10.48
N ASN A 540 -49.26 -3.75 -11.62
CA ASN A 540 -50.23 -4.70 -12.17
C ASN A 540 -49.59 -6.06 -12.51
N ILE A 541 -48.28 -6.11 -12.77
CA ILE A 541 -47.55 -7.39 -12.97
C ILE A 541 -47.51 -8.23 -11.67
N PHE A 542 -47.62 -7.61 -10.50
CA PHE A 542 -47.46 -8.28 -9.20
C PHE A 542 -48.79 -8.60 -8.51
N THR A 543 -49.85 -7.85 -8.78
CA THR A 543 -51.15 -8.01 -8.12
C THR A 543 -52.29 -7.53 -9.00
N ASP A 544 -53.44 -8.19 -8.86
CA ASP A 544 -54.71 -7.81 -9.49
C ASP A 544 -55.59 -6.94 -8.56
N ASP A 545 -55.13 -6.60 -7.35
CA ASP A 545 -55.85 -5.75 -6.40
C ASP A 545 -55.73 -4.27 -6.80
N ASP A 546 -56.84 -3.70 -7.29
CA ASP A 546 -56.94 -2.30 -7.72
C ASP A 546 -56.51 -1.30 -6.63
N GLN A 547 -56.79 -1.58 -5.35
CA GLN A 547 -56.42 -0.69 -4.25
C GLN A 547 -54.90 -0.63 -4.09
N VAL A 548 -54.22 -1.77 -4.19
CA VAL A 548 -52.75 -1.86 -4.09
C VAL A 548 -52.10 -1.22 -5.31
N ILE A 549 -52.67 -1.45 -6.51
CA ILE A 549 -52.20 -0.85 -7.76
C ILE A 549 -52.29 0.67 -7.70
N ASP A 550 -53.40 1.23 -7.23
CA ASP A 550 -53.60 2.67 -7.15
C ASP A 550 -52.60 3.34 -6.20
N ILE A 551 -52.42 2.77 -4.99
CA ILE A 551 -51.42 3.25 -4.02
C ILE A 551 -50.01 3.18 -4.60
N ALA A 552 -49.62 2.03 -5.16
CA ALA A 552 -48.28 1.84 -5.71
C ALA A 552 -48.03 2.78 -6.91
N SER A 553 -49.02 3.00 -7.77
CA SER A 553 -48.91 3.85 -8.96
C SER A 553 -48.67 5.33 -8.61
N GLU A 554 -49.22 5.80 -7.48
CA GLU A 554 -48.98 7.16 -6.98
C GLU A 554 -47.55 7.29 -6.43
N VAL A 555 -47.13 6.33 -5.60
CA VAL A 555 -45.81 6.34 -4.94
C VAL A 555 -44.66 6.09 -5.92
N ILE A 556 -44.90 5.35 -7.02
CA ILE A 556 -43.91 5.13 -8.08
C ILE A 556 -43.35 6.44 -8.63
N LEU A 557 -44.12 7.53 -8.66
CA LEU A 557 -43.62 8.81 -9.15
C LEU A 557 -42.48 9.36 -8.29
N VAL A 558 -42.59 9.19 -6.96
CA VAL A 558 -41.51 9.54 -6.03
C VAL A 558 -40.31 8.61 -6.25
N CYS A 559 -40.57 7.31 -6.37
CA CYS A 559 -39.53 6.32 -6.66
C CYS A 559 -38.81 6.61 -7.99
N ALA A 560 -39.51 7.13 -8.99
CA ALA A 560 -38.96 7.45 -10.30
C ALA A 560 -37.90 8.56 -10.20
N VAL A 561 -38.16 9.60 -9.40
CA VAL A 561 -37.19 10.67 -9.11
C VAL A 561 -36.02 10.12 -8.30
N MET A 562 -36.30 9.26 -7.32
CA MET A 562 -35.30 8.58 -6.51
C MET A 562 -34.27 7.82 -7.35
N GLN A 563 -34.68 7.18 -8.46
CA GLN A 563 -33.80 6.40 -9.34
C GLN A 563 -32.61 7.21 -9.90
N ILE A 564 -32.77 8.53 -10.09
CA ILE A 564 -31.65 9.39 -10.52
C ILE A 564 -30.57 9.43 -9.45
N PHE A 565 -30.96 9.74 -8.21
CA PHE A 565 -30.04 9.86 -7.09
C PHE A 565 -29.45 8.50 -6.70
N ASP A 566 -30.24 7.44 -6.80
CA ASP A 566 -29.80 6.07 -6.52
C ASP A 566 -28.70 5.61 -7.49
N ALA A 567 -28.87 5.87 -8.79
CA ALA A 567 -27.84 5.56 -9.79
C ALA A 567 -26.57 6.41 -9.62
N LEU A 568 -26.71 7.69 -9.28
CA LEU A 568 -25.57 8.58 -9.02
C LEU A 568 -24.82 8.20 -7.75
N ALA A 569 -25.53 7.85 -6.67
CA ALA A 569 -24.94 7.37 -5.42
C ALA A 569 -24.18 6.05 -5.67
N ALA A 570 -24.79 5.09 -6.36
CA ALA A 570 -24.14 3.82 -6.67
C ALA A 570 -22.80 4.01 -7.41
N VAL A 571 -22.78 4.85 -8.45
CA VAL A 571 -21.55 5.15 -9.19
C VAL A 571 -20.53 5.88 -8.31
N SER A 572 -20.97 6.81 -7.47
CA SER A 572 -20.11 7.56 -6.55
C SER A 572 -19.47 6.65 -5.49
N HIS A 573 -20.23 5.70 -4.93
CA HIS A 573 -19.73 4.60 -4.09
C HIS A 573 -18.68 3.76 -4.81
N GLY A 574 -18.90 3.47 -6.10
CA GLY A 574 -17.94 2.78 -6.95
C GLY A 574 -16.64 3.57 -7.11
N LEU A 575 -16.73 4.88 -7.36
CA LEU A 575 -15.56 5.75 -7.50
C LEU A 575 -14.77 5.86 -6.20
N LEU A 576 -15.45 6.07 -5.06
CA LEU A 576 -14.84 6.13 -3.73
C LEU A 576 -14.11 4.84 -3.38
N ARG A 577 -14.68 3.67 -3.69
CA ARG A 577 -13.99 2.38 -3.56
C ARG A 577 -12.79 2.29 -4.48
N GLY A 578 -12.91 2.69 -5.75
CA GLY A 578 -11.81 2.66 -6.71
C GLY A 578 -10.57 3.46 -6.27
N ILE A 579 -10.80 4.63 -5.66
CA ILE A 579 -9.72 5.49 -5.12
C ILE A 579 -9.30 5.12 -3.69
N GLY A 580 -9.96 4.14 -3.05
CA GLY A 580 -9.65 3.74 -1.67
C GLY A 580 -10.10 4.71 -0.59
N ARG A 581 -11.18 5.47 -0.82
CA ARG A 581 -11.75 6.47 0.10
C ARG A 581 -13.16 6.11 0.58
N GLN A 582 -13.48 4.82 0.70
CA GLN A 582 -14.79 4.35 1.20
C GLN A 582 -15.14 4.80 2.62
N ALA A 583 -14.18 5.25 3.44
CA ALA A 583 -14.45 5.86 4.73
C ALA A 583 -15.42 7.05 4.61
N ILE A 584 -15.22 7.86 3.58
CA ILE A 584 -16.02 9.06 3.33
C ILE A 584 -17.43 8.67 2.92
N GLY A 585 -17.58 7.69 2.03
CA GLY A 585 -18.89 7.16 1.63
C GLY A 585 -19.63 6.50 2.78
N GLY A 586 -18.94 5.73 3.63
CA GLY A 586 -19.52 5.12 4.82
C GLY A 586 -20.12 6.15 5.79
N TYR A 587 -19.36 7.18 6.15
CA TYR A 587 -19.85 8.25 7.03
C TYR A 587 -20.95 9.10 6.37
N ALA A 588 -20.81 9.41 5.08
CA ALA A 588 -21.83 10.13 4.32
C ALA A 588 -23.16 9.36 4.27
N ASN A 589 -23.13 8.04 4.06
CA ASN A 589 -24.32 7.19 4.08
C ASN A 589 -24.97 7.15 5.46
N LEU A 590 -24.18 6.99 6.53
CA LEU A 590 -24.71 6.96 7.89
C LEU A 590 -25.44 8.27 8.24
N PHE A 591 -24.82 9.41 7.91
CA PHE A 591 -25.46 10.72 8.07
C PHE A 591 -26.73 10.85 7.23
N SER A 592 -26.63 10.56 5.93
CA SER A 592 -27.71 10.82 4.98
C SER A 592 -28.93 9.92 5.24
N TYR A 593 -28.74 8.65 5.57
CA TYR A 593 -29.85 7.74 5.81
C TYR A 593 -30.45 7.86 7.22
N TYR A 594 -29.63 7.97 8.26
CA TYR A 594 -30.13 7.92 9.64
C TYR A 594 -30.40 9.29 10.24
N VAL A 595 -29.65 10.32 9.86
CA VAL A 595 -29.85 11.69 10.38
C VAL A 595 -30.81 12.49 9.50
N VAL A 596 -30.84 12.24 8.19
CA VAL A 596 -31.71 12.98 7.25
C VAL A 596 -32.90 12.14 6.79
N ALA A 597 -32.67 10.99 6.15
CA ALA A 597 -33.74 10.23 5.49
C ALA A 597 -34.79 9.74 6.48
N LEU A 598 -34.35 9.10 7.58
CA LEU A 598 -35.25 8.46 8.54
C LEU A 598 -36.16 9.48 9.26
N PRO A 599 -35.68 10.63 9.79
CA PRO A 599 -36.56 11.64 10.37
C PRO A 599 -37.54 12.25 9.37
N ILE A 600 -37.12 12.53 8.14
CA ILE A 600 -38.01 13.06 7.10
C ILE A 600 -39.05 12.00 6.72
N ALA A 601 -38.64 10.75 6.53
CA ALA A 601 -39.53 9.65 6.19
C ALA A 601 -40.61 9.46 7.26
N LEU A 602 -40.22 9.32 8.53
CA LEU A 602 -41.17 9.13 9.63
C LEU A 602 -42.02 10.38 9.87
N GLY A 603 -41.43 11.58 9.81
CA GLY A 603 -42.13 12.84 10.02
C GLY A 603 -43.19 13.14 8.96
N THR A 604 -42.87 12.93 7.68
CA THR A 604 -43.83 13.14 6.58
C THR A 604 -44.90 12.04 6.54
N SER A 605 -44.54 10.78 6.82
CA SER A 605 -45.49 9.67 6.76
C SER A 605 -46.50 9.69 7.89
N PHE A 606 -46.04 9.86 9.13
CA PHE A 606 -46.91 9.82 10.32
C PHE A 606 -47.39 11.21 10.75
N GLY A 607 -46.55 12.24 10.63
CA GLY A 607 -46.88 13.60 11.08
C GLY A 607 -47.74 14.38 10.08
N LEU A 608 -47.41 14.31 8.78
CA LEU A 608 -48.19 14.97 7.72
C LEU A 608 -49.28 14.07 7.10
N GLY A 609 -49.35 12.80 7.51
CA GLY A 609 -50.32 11.84 7.00
C GLY A 609 -50.12 11.41 5.55
N TRP A 610 -48.90 11.55 5.01
CA TRP A 610 -48.57 11.14 3.62
C TRP A 610 -48.41 9.63 3.47
N ASN A 611 -48.56 8.86 4.57
CA ASN A 611 -48.50 7.40 4.59
C ASN A 611 -47.26 6.88 3.82
N LEU A 612 -47.46 5.95 2.89
CA LEU A 612 -46.39 5.32 2.12
C LEU A 612 -45.56 6.30 1.28
N ALA A 613 -46.18 7.34 0.72
CA ALA A 613 -45.49 8.34 -0.08
C ALA A 613 -44.45 9.11 0.75
N GLY A 614 -44.77 9.42 2.01
CA GLY A 614 -43.85 10.08 2.93
C GLY A 614 -42.56 9.27 3.16
N LEU A 615 -42.65 7.95 3.26
CA LEU A 615 -41.49 7.08 3.53
C LEU A 615 -40.50 7.16 2.37
N TRP A 616 -41.01 7.09 1.14
CA TRP A 616 -40.20 7.19 -0.08
C TRP A 616 -39.68 8.60 -0.32
N VAL A 617 -40.40 9.65 0.07
CA VAL A 617 -39.89 11.04 0.02
C VAL A 617 -38.69 11.20 0.94
N GLY A 618 -38.75 10.69 2.16
CA GLY A 618 -37.61 10.72 3.09
C GLY A 618 -36.40 9.95 2.56
N LEU A 619 -36.62 8.75 2.00
CA LEU A 619 -35.55 7.98 1.37
C LEU A 619 -34.92 8.72 0.18
N THR A 620 -35.76 9.35 -0.66
CA THR A 620 -35.31 10.16 -1.81
C THR A 620 -34.47 11.35 -1.37
N ALA A 621 -34.88 12.04 -0.30
CA ALA A 621 -34.12 13.15 0.27
C ALA A 621 -32.75 12.70 0.78
N GLY A 622 -32.69 11.55 1.49
CA GLY A 622 -31.42 10.95 1.92
C GLY A 622 -30.49 10.63 0.76
N LEU A 623 -31.02 9.98 -0.28
CA LEU A 623 -30.26 9.67 -1.50
C LEU A 623 -29.75 10.92 -2.22
N ALA A 624 -30.55 11.99 -2.28
CA ALA A 624 -30.12 13.26 -2.85
C ALA A 624 -28.98 13.90 -2.03
N VAL A 625 -29.04 13.82 -0.70
CA VAL A 625 -27.95 14.33 0.16
C VAL A 625 -26.67 13.53 -0.02
N VAL A 626 -26.72 12.19 0.02
CA VAL A 626 -25.49 11.40 -0.12
C VAL A 626 -24.86 11.56 -1.50
N SER A 627 -25.66 11.47 -2.57
CA SER A 627 -25.16 11.67 -3.93
C SER A 627 -24.56 13.08 -4.10
N GLY A 628 -25.15 14.11 -3.49
CA GLY A 628 -24.59 15.46 -3.46
C GLY A 628 -23.26 15.55 -2.71
N LEU A 629 -23.18 15.00 -1.48
CA LEU A 629 -21.96 15.01 -0.66
C LEU A 629 -20.81 14.28 -1.34
N GLU A 630 -21.06 13.10 -1.90
CA GLU A 630 -20.05 12.31 -2.58
C GLU A 630 -19.63 12.95 -3.91
N ALA A 631 -20.56 13.52 -4.68
CA ALA A 631 -20.23 14.27 -5.88
C ALA A 631 -19.36 15.50 -5.58
N ILE A 632 -19.66 16.23 -4.49
CA ILE A 632 -18.84 17.36 -4.01
C ILE A 632 -17.44 16.88 -3.63
N TYR A 633 -17.33 15.77 -2.90
CA TYR A 633 -16.02 15.23 -2.54
C TYR A 633 -15.21 14.80 -3.77
N LEU A 634 -15.83 14.06 -4.69
CA LEU A 634 -15.22 13.63 -5.95
C LEU A 634 -14.84 14.82 -6.83
N TYR A 635 -15.63 15.90 -6.79
CA TYR A 635 -15.30 17.17 -7.42
C TYR A 635 -13.98 17.73 -6.88
N PHE A 636 -13.77 17.74 -5.56
CA PHE A 636 -12.54 18.30 -4.96
C PHE A 636 -11.38 17.31 -4.86
N THR A 637 -11.55 16.07 -5.30
CA THR A 637 -10.52 15.03 -5.19
C THR A 637 -9.34 15.33 -6.13
N ASP A 638 -8.13 15.35 -5.56
CA ASP A 638 -6.88 15.45 -6.31
C ASP A 638 -6.45 14.06 -6.80
N TRP A 639 -6.58 13.86 -8.11
CA TRP A 639 -6.26 12.61 -8.79
C TRP A 639 -4.75 12.37 -8.90
N GLU A 640 -3.95 13.42 -8.99
CA GLU A 640 -2.50 13.30 -9.01
C GLU A 640 -1.98 12.99 -7.62
N ALA A 641 -2.54 13.63 -6.59
CA ALA A 641 -2.23 13.24 -5.21
C ALA A 641 -2.59 11.78 -4.96
N ALA A 642 -3.76 11.29 -5.39
CA ALA A 642 -4.18 9.89 -5.22
C ALA A 642 -3.23 8.89 -5.92
N VAL A 643 -2.65 9.28 -7.05
CA VAL A 643 -1.76 8.45 -7.87
C VAL A 643 -0.30 8.54 -7.44
N ALA A 644 0.23 9.73 -7.17
CA ALA A 644 1.57 9.95 -6.62
C ALA A 644 1.73 9.26 -5.26
N GLN A 645 0.65 9.22 -4.50
CA GLN A 645 0.49 8.41 -3.32
C GLN A 645 0.64 6.92 -3.65
N ALA A 646 -0.12 6.37 -4.60
CA ALA A 646 0.04 4.98 -5.05
C ALA A 646 1.47 4.66 -5.56
N GLU A 647 2.12 5.61 -6.23
CA GLU A 647 3.47 5.43 -6.81
C GLU A 647 4.61 5.56 -5.78
N ALA A 648 4.57 6.55 -4.89
CA ALA A 648 5.58 6.76 -3.84
C ALA A 648 5.72 5.53 -2.92
N ARG A 649 4.65 4.75 -2.80
CA ARG A 649 4.55 3.51 -2.04
C ARG A 649 5.28 2.34 -2.68
N MET A 650 5.16 2.20 -3.99
CA MET A 650 5.83 1.17 -4.80
C MET A 650 7.34 1.45 -4.98
N ARG A 651 7.73 2.73 -4.98
CA ARG A 651 9.15 3.16 -5.12
C ARG A 651 10.02 2.84 -3.90
N THR A 652 9.41 2.57 -2.73
CA THR A 652 10.13 2.08 -1.54
C THR A 652 10.79 0.72 -1.79
N GLU A 653 10.32 -0.05 -2.79
CA GLU A 653 10.92 -1.31 -3.22
C GLU A 653 12.08 -1.11 -4.21
N THR A 654 11.99 -0.12 -5.11
CA THR A 654 12.97 0.06 -6.21
C THR A 654 14.29 0.65 -5.74
N HIS A 655 14.30 1.43 -4.65
CA HIS A 655 15.55 1.84 -4.00
C HIS A 655 16.12 0.79 -3.04
N ARG A 656 15.36 -0.27 -2.72
CA ARG A 656 15.78 -1.36 -1.81
C ARG A 656 16.51 -2.52 -2.51
N ARG A 657 16.44 -2.62 -3.84
CA ARG A 657 17.05 -3.72 -4.62
C ARG A 657 18.20 -3.34 -5.55
N ARG A 658 18.86 -2.21 -5.28
CA ARG A 658 20.26 -1.97 -5.67
C ARG A 658 21.00 -1.29 -4.52
N SER A 659 21.26 -2.05 -3.47
CA SER A 659 22.31 -1.70 -2.52
C SER A 659 22.80 -2.91 -1.77
N SER A 660 24.13 -3.05 -1.72
CA SER A 660 24.91 -3.88 -0.79
C SER A 660 24.61 -3.61 0.69
N ILE A 661 23.87 -2.53 1.01
CA ILE A 661 23.46 -2.16 2.37
C ILE A 661 21.98 -2.48 2.61
N SER A 662 21.68 -3.38 3.56
CA SER A 662 20.31 -3.66 3.99
C SER A 662 19.88 -2.67 5.09
N THR A 663 18.88 -1.83 4.82
CA THR A 663 18.30 -0.93 5.84
C THR A 663 17.00 -1.50 6.39
N SER A 664 16.98 -1.82 7.69
CA SER A 664 15.75 -2.14 8.42
C SER A 664 15.19 -0.85 9.03
N ALA A 665 14.02 -0.42 8.58
CA ALA A 665 13.28 0.69 9.17
C ALA A 665 12.30 0.15 10.23
N ARG A 666 12.22 0.79 11.40
CA ARG A 666 11.21 0.50 12.43
C ARG A 666 10.47 1.77 12.79
N SER A 667 9.15 1.71 12.67
CA SER A 667 8.19 2.75 13.08
C SER A 667 7.10 2.13 13.96
N GLN A 668 6.42 2.94 14.77
CA GLN A 668 5.36 2.49 15.67
C GLN A 668 3.99 3.00 15.19
N GLU A 669 2.93 2.18 15.31
CA GLU A 669 1.55 2.68 15.47
C GLU A 669 1.44 3.23 16.91
N VAL A 670 1.35 4.55 17.08
CA VAL A 670 1.36 5.18 18.40
C VAL A 670 0.03 4.95 19.13
N VAL A 671 0.02 4.01 20.08
CA VAL A 671 -0.87 4.03 21.25
C VAL A 671 0.04 4.14 22.47
N ALA A 672 -0.08 5.25 23.20
CA ALA A 672 0.63 5.57 24.44
C ALA A 672 2.03 6.22 24.33
N TYR A 673 2.10 7.41 23.71
CA TYR A 673 3.02 8.47 24.17
C TYR A 673 2.36 9.87 24.27
N GLN A 674 1.04 9.97 24.06
CA GLN A 674 0.28 11.23 24.22
C GLN A 674 -0.23 11.49 25.65
N ASP A 675 -0.12 10.54 26.58
CA ASP A 675 -0.59 10.73 27.97
C ASP A 675 0.53 11.10 28.97
N ALA A 676 1.77 11.31 28.48
CA ALA A 676 2.86 11.90 29.27
C ALA A 676 3.26 13.31 28.79
N SER A 677 2.52 13.90 27.84
CA SER A 677 2.64 15.32 27.47
C SER A 677 1.90 16.22 28.48
N HIS A 678 2.33 16.16 29.73
CA HIS A 678 2.33 17.31 30.63
C HIS A 678 3.75 17.88 30.66
N PRO A 679 3.91 19.20 30.82
CA PRO A 679 5.12 19.90 30.39
C PRO A 679 6.28 19.50 31.30
N ILE A 680 7.03 18.48 30.90
CA ILE A 680 8.43 18.39 31.25
C ILE A 680 9.04 19.55 30.48
N LYS A 681 9.10 20.73 31.14
CA LYS A 681 10.00 21.81 30.77
C LYS A 681 11.30 21.18 30.29
N PRO A 682 11.92 21.66 29.19
CA PRO A 682 13.21 21.14 28.76
C PRO A 682 14.06 21.03 30.01
N ILE A 683 14.40 19.80 30.39
CA ILE A 683 15.31 19.59 31.50
C ILE A 683 16.55 20.30 30.99
N LYS A 684 16.80 21.52 31.49
CA LYS A 684 18.03 22.28 31.24
C LYS A 684 19.16 21.25 31.22
N PRO A 685 20.11 21.31 30.28
CA PRO A 685 21.13 20.28 30.08
C PRO A 685 22.02 20.17 31.33
N LYS A 686 21.49 19.52 32.37
CA LYS A 686 22.16 19.13 33.61
C LYS A 686 22.67 17.71 33.50
N LEU A 687 22.31 16.99 32.43
CA LEU A 687 22.99 15.78 31.99
C LEU A 687 24.30 16.08 31.23
N VAL A 688 24.51 17.35 30.85
CA VAL A 688 25.77 17.93 30.37
C VAL A 688 26.25 19.03 31.33
N GLU A 689 25.95 18.91 32.63
CA GLU A 689 26.91 19.44 33.59
C GLU A 689 28.09 18.48 33.52
N THR A 690 29.24 18.98 33.09
CA THR A 690 30.55 18.38 33.34
C THR A 690 30.69 18.23 34.84
N GLY A 691 30.07 17.17 35.38
CA GLY A 691 30.44 16.63 36.66
C GLY A 691 31.89 16.25 36.49
N GLN A 692 32.77 17.14 36.96
CA GLN A 692 34.05 16.74 37.51
C GLN A 692 33.74 15.66 38.54
N VAL A 693 33.63 14.42 38.10
CA VAL A 693 33.95 13.30 38.96
C VAL A 693 35.46 13.43 39.08
N ALA A 694 35.88 14.16 40.11
CA ALA A 694 37.22 14.08 40.64
C ALA A 694 37.46 12.59 40.91
N SER A 695 38.08 11.91 39.96
CA SER A 695 38.77 10.67 40.25
C SER A 695 39.98 11.07 41.08
N ASP A 696 40.09 10.59 42.31
CA ASP A 696 41.32 10.67 43.11
C ASP A 696 42.53 9.93 42.46
N ASP A 697 42.43 9.57 41.17
CA ASP A 697 43.45 8.91 40.36
C ASP A 697 44.16 9.98 39.51
N PRO A 698 45.50 10.06 39.51
CA PRO A 698 46.26 11.10 38.80
C PRO A 698 46.18 11.00 37.26
N ASP A 699 45.63 9.91 36.72
CA ASP A 699 45.45 9.68 35.28
C ASP A 699 43.96 9.75 34.88
N PRO A 700 43.51 10.82 34.19
CA PRO A 700 42.12 11.02 33.82
C PRO A 700 41.61 10.04 32.75
N THR A 701 42.51 9.30 32.08
CA THR A 701 42.16 8.29 31.08
C THR A 701 41.90 6.91 31.70
N ARG A 702 42.22 6.72 32.99
CA ARG A 702 41.92 5.49 33.72
C ARG A 702 40.48 5.50 34.24
N CYS A 703 39.66 4.59 33.71
CA CYS A 703 38.25 4.44 34.06
C CYS A 703 38.05 3.38 35.14
N LYS A 704 37.10 3.62 36.06
CA LYS A 704 36.66 2.62 37.05
C LYS A 704 35.45 1.84 36.50
N PRO A 705 35.54 0.51 36.27
CA PRO A 705 34.42 -0.29 35.78
C PRO A 705 33.20 -0.22 36.70
N SER A 706 32.00 -0.06 36.14
CA SER A 706 30.77 0.10 36.93
C SER A 706 30.44 -1.16 37.77
N ARG A 707 29.81 -0.96 38.94
CA ARG A 707 29.31 -2.09 39.78
C ARG A 707 28.37 -3.02 39.00
N GLY A 708 27.60 -2.48 38.05
CA GLY A 708 26.69 -3.24 37.20
C GLY A 708 27.39 -4.13 36.18
N ALA A 709 28.54 -3.69 35.65
CA ALA A 709 29.39 -4.51 34.77
C ALA A 709 30.12 -5.59 35.56
N ARG A 710 30.79 -5.23 36.68
CA ARG A 710 31.51 -6.20 37.54
C ARG A 710 30.62 -7.30 38.13
N ARG A 711 29.30 -7.09 38.21
CA ARG A 711 28.35 -8.14 38.58
C ARG A 711 28.16 -9.17 37.45
N ARG A 712 28.16 -8.73 36.20
CA ARG A 712 27.81 -9.53 35.00
C ARG A 712 29.02 -10.13 34.27
N CYS A 713 30.16 -9.46 34.29
CA CYS A 713 31.39 -9.89 33.63
C CYS A 713 32.62 -9.68 34.53
N ASP A 714 33.70 -10.38 34.22
CA ASP A 714 35.03 -10.11 34.76
C ASP A 714 35.71 -9.05 33.88
N VAL A 715 36.41 -8.10 34.50
CA VAL A 715 37.05 -6.98 33.80
C VAL A 715 38.53 -6.96 34.13
N GLU A 716 39.37 -7.16 33.11
CA GLU A 716 40.82 -7.06 33.21
C GLU A 716 41.29 -5.72 32.62
N GLU A 717 42.04 -4.97 33.41
CA GLU A 717 42.63 -3.69 33.01
C GLU A 717 44.10 -3.87 32.63
N ARG A 718 44.53 -3.29 31.50
CA ARG A 718 45.95 -3.19 31.12
C ARG A 718 46.20 -1.95 30.26
N GLN A 719 47.47 -1.61 30.07
CA GLN A 719 47.88 -0.58 29.11
C GLN A 719 48.42 -1.21 27.83
N VAL A 720 48.08 -0.62 26.69
CA VAL A 720 48.66 -0.93 25.38
C VAL A 720 49.05 0.38 24.74
N GLU A 721 50.33 0.52 24.36
CA GLU A 721 50.88 1.74 23.76
C GLU A 721 50.59 3.03 24.58
N GLY A 722 50.54 2.89 25.91
CA GLY A 722 50.27 4.00 26.84
C GLY A 722 48.78 4.30 27.05
N MET A 723 47.87 3.64 26.34
CA MET A 723 46.42 3.83 26.48
C MET A 723 45.79 2.71 27.33
N TRP A 724 44.88 3.09 28.23
CA TRP A 724 44.15 2.12 29.06
C TRP A 724 43.10 1.39 28.25
N ILE A 725 43.10 0.06 28.37
CA ILE A 725 42.08 -0.80 27.79
C ILE A 725 41.52 -1.76 28.83
N TYR A 726 40.25 -2.10 28.66
CA TYR A 726 39.48 -2.92 29.57
C TYR A 726 38.92 -4.12 28.81
N HIS A 727 39.39 -5.31 29.16
CA HIS A 727 38.92 -6.56 28.58
C HIS A 727 37.76 -7.09 29.41
N LEU A 728 36.59 -7.22 28.79
CA LEU A 728 35.40 -7.76 29.43
C LEU A 728 35.25 -9.24 29.06
N LYS A 729 35.22 -10.13 30.06
CA LYS A 729 35.08 -11.58 29.92
C LYS A 729 33.78 -12.07 30.58
N PRO A 730 33.07 -13.06 29.99
CA PRO A 730 31.91 -13.64 30.63
C PRO A 730 32.32 -14.42 31.90
N LYS A 731 31.51 -14.34 32.96
CA LYS A 731 31.76 -15.12 34.18
C LYS A 731 31.46 -16.60 33.95
N SER A 732 32.45 -17.46 34.17
CA SER A 732 32.26 -18.91 34.07
C SER A 732 31.41 -19.44 35.23
N SER A 733 30.33 -20.17 34.92
CA SER A 733 29.46 -20.84 35.90
C SER A 733 29.88 -22.28 36.22
N SER A 734 30.90 -22.82 35.57
CA SER A 734 31.39 -24.19 35.74
C SER A 734 32.84 -24.23 35.28
N GLY A 735 33.77 -24.70 36.12
CA GLY A 735 35.23 -24.66 35.92
C GLY A 735 35.82 -25.42 34.73
N GLU A 736 35.18 -25.37 33.56
CA GLU A 736 35.73 -25.76 32.28
C GLU A 736 36.61 -24.64 31.70
N PRO A 737 37.73 -24.98 31.04
CA PRO A 737 38.59 -23.98 30.39
C PRO A 737 37.82 -23.25 29.30
N ALA A 738 37.94 -21.91 29.28
CA ALA A 738 37.33 -21.08 28.24
C ALA A 738 37.81 -21.54 26.85
N LYS A 739 36.87 -21.92 25.98
CA LYS A 739 37.14 -22.06 24.53
C LYS A 739 37.71 -20.72 24.03
N GLY A 740 38.73 -20.77 23.18
CA GLY A 740 39.31 -19.56 22.56
C GLY A 740 38.23 -18.71 21.85
N TYR A 741 38.43 -17.40 21.81
CA TYR A 741 37.51 -16.47 21.14
C TYR A 741 37.75 -16.49 19.63
N ALA A 742 36.69 -16.41 18.84
CA ALA A 742 36.79 -16.31 17.37
C ALA A 742 36.82 -14.85 16.89
N LYS A 743 36.25 -13.93 17.68
CA LYS A 743 36.09 -12.51 17.34
C LYS A 743 36.53 -11.60 18.50
N ARG A 744 37.05 -10.41 18.17
CA ARG A 744 37.29 -9.30 19.12
C ARG A 744 36.52 -8.05 18.70
N ILE A 745 35.72 -7.50 19.60
CA ILE A 745 35.10 -6.18 19.44
C ILE A 745 36.00 -5.14 20.12
N LEU A 746 36.49 -4.15 19.36
CA LEU A 746 37.14 -2.96 19.88
C LEU A 746 36.10 -1.86 20.04
N TYR A 747 35.74 -1.51 21.28
CA TYR A 747 34.66 -0.58 21.56
C TYR A 747 35.18 0.80 22.01
N TYR A 748 34.78 1.86 21.30
CA TYR A 748 35.00 3.27 21.68
C TYR A 748 33.70 3.87 22.21
N ALA A 749 33.69 4.30 23.47
CA ALA A 749 32.51 4.91 24.08
C ALA A 749 32.31 6.36 23.63
N GLY A 750 31.06 6.77 23.45
CA GLY A 750 30.70 8.17 23.19
C GLY A 750 30.82 9.07 24.42
N GLY A 751 30.76 10.38 24.18
CA GLY A 751 30.85 11.40 25.23
C GLY A 751 31.32 12.77 24.74
N GLY A 752 31.02 13.12 23.48
CA GLY A 752 31.51 14.34 22.83
C GLY A 752 33.04 14.53 22.87
N TRP A 753 33.81 13.44 22.86
CA TRP A 753 35.28 13.41 23.05
C TRP A 753 35.80 13.99 24.38
N GLN A 754 34.92 14.37 25.30
CA GLN A 754 35.25 15.07 26.54
C GLN A 754 34.97 14.25 27.80
N ALA A 755 34.20 13.16 27.68
CA ALA A 755 33.77 12.35 28.82
C ALA A 755 34.25 10.90 28.72
N PRO A 756 34.67 10.29 29.86
CA PRO A 756 34.98 8.88 29.90
C PRO A 756 33.71 7.99 29.83
N PRO A 757 33.85 6.69 29.51
CA PRO A 757 32.75 5.73 29.47
C PRO A 757 31.83 5.76 30.70
N THR A 758 30.57 6.15 30.49
CA THR A 758 29.54 6.18 31.54
C THR A 758 29.09 4.76 31.98
N GLY A 759 28.39 4.66 33.11
CA GLY A 759 27.84 3.39 33.60
C GLY A 759 26.87 2.68 32.62
N GLN A 760 26.27 3.41 31.66
CA GLN A 760 25.47 2.83 30.58
C GLN A 760 26.34 2.06 29.60
N HIS A 761 27.44 2.64 29.12
CA HIS A 761 28.41 1.98 28.25
C HIS A 761 28.92 0.68 28.86
N TRP A 762 29.33 0.72 30.14
CA TRP A 762 29.79 -0.46 30.86
C TRP A 762 28.72 -1.56 30.94
N THR A 763 27.46 -1.19 31.16
CA THR A 763 26.35 -2.15 31.26
C THR A 763 26.00 -2.73 29.89
N PHE A 764 26.02 -1.89 28.87
CA PHE A 764 25.75 -2.25 27.48
C PHE A 764 26.81 -3.23 26.95
N CYS A 765 28.10 -2.91 27.12
CA CYS A 765 29.20 -3.79 26.75
C CYS A 765 29.19 -5.12 27.52
N ALA A 766 28.89 -5.09 28.82
CA ALA A 766 28.77 -6.32 29.62
C ALA A 766 27.63 -7.22 29.14
N GLU A 767 26.51 -6.65 28.69
CA GLU A 767 25.40 -7.41 28.14
C GLU A 767 25.71 -7.98 26.76
N MET A 768 26.48 -7.27 25.92
CA MET A 768 26.99 -7.81 24.65
C MET A 768 27.90 -9.02 24.85
N VAL A 769 28.87 -8.93 25.76
CA VAL A 769 29.76 -10.05 26.12
C VAL A 769 28.99 -11.25 26.66
N ARG A 770 27.90 -11.02 27.41
CA ARG A 770 27.06 -12.11 27.94
C ARG A 770 26.31 -12.86 26.82
N ARG A 771 25.92 -12.17 25.74
CA ARG A 771 25.13 -12.73 24.63
C ARG A 771 25.99 -13.25 23.47
N LEU A 772 27.24 -12.80 23.36
CA LEU A 772 28.21 -13.22 22.34
C LEU A 772 29.32 -14.07 22.98
N GLN A 773 29.03 -15.36 23.19
CA GLN A 773 29.94 -16.25 23.94
C GLN A 773 31.26 -16.56 23.21
N ASP A 774 31.30 -16.38 21.89
CA ASP A 774 32.47 -16.61 21.02
C ASP A 774 33.30 -15.34 20.77
N THR A 775 32.90 -14.21 21.35
CA THR A 775 33.44 -12.88 21.05
C THR A 775 33.97 -12.21 22.32
N ARG A 776 35.22 -11.76 22.30
CA ARG A 776 35.76 -10.92 23.37
C ARG A 776 35.55 -9.43 23.08
N LEU A 777 35.31 -8.63 24.11
CA LEU A 777 35.14 -7.18 23.98
C LEU A 777 36.25 -6.45 24.74
N THR A 778 36.96 -5.58 24.03
CA THR A 778 37.99 -4.71 24.55
C THR A 778 37.50 -3.27 24.43
N MET A 779 37.19 -2.64 25.55
CA MET A 779 36.83 -1.22 25.57
C MET A 779 38.08 -0.36 25.70
N ILE A 780 38.19 0.66 24.86
CA ILE A 780 39.36 1.53 24.75
C ILE A 780 39.05 2.89 25.36
N SER A 781 39.87 3.32 26.31
CA SER A 781 39.74 4.65 26.94
C SER A 781 40.75 5.61 26.33
N TYR A 782 40.26 6.47 25.45
CA TYR A 782 41.09 7.37 24.64
C TYR A 782 41.31 8.74 25.30
N PRO A 783 42.37 9.50 24.92
CA PRO A 783 42.61 10.84 25.43
C PRO A 783 41.45 11.80 25.12
N LEU A 784 41.12 12.69 26.07
CA LEU A 784 39.90 13.50 26.02
C LEU A 784 40.19 14.99 25.75
N ALA A 785 39.36 15.59 24.90
CA ALA A 785 39.31 17.03 24.70
C ALA A 785 38.84 17.76 25.98
N PRO A 786 39.18 19.06 26.16
CA PRO A 786 40.08 19.86 25.33
C PRO A 786 41.57 19.66 25.68
N LYS A 787 41.89 18.82 26.67
CA LYS A 787 43.26 18.61 27.13
C LYS A 787 44.13 17.96 26.06
N ASP A 788 43.59 16.93 25.43
CA ASP A 788 44.24 16.17 24.36
C ASP A 788 43.35 16.28 23.10
N PRO A 789 43.51 17.35 22.29
CA PRO A 789 42.74 17.53 21.06
C PRO A 789 43.11 16.46 20.02
N VAL A 790 42.36 16.41 18.92
CA VAL A 790 42.46 15.34 17.92
C VAL A 790 43.86 15.17 17.34
N GLN A 791 44.64 16.24 17.22
CA GLN A 791 46.03 16.21 16.74
C GLN A 791 46.95 15.38 17.64
N ASP A 792 46.69 15.38 18.96
CA ASP A 792 47.48 14.64 19.95
C ASP A 792 46.86 13.26 20.23
N ALA A 793 45.53 13.19 20.29
CA ALA A 793 44.80 11.98 20.62
C ALA A 793 44.77 10.96 19.47
N PHE A 794 44.54 11.40 18.22
CA PHE A 794 44.36 10.50 17.07
C PHE A 794 45.61 9.66 16.76
N PRO A 795 46.86 10.19 16.76
CA PRO A 795 48.05 9.37 16.60
C PRO A 795 48.19 8.26 17.65
N ALA A 796 47.87 8.56 18.92
CA ALA A 796 47.89 7.59 20.01
C ALA A 796 46.80 6.51 19.84
N ILE A 797 45.60 6.91 19.39
CA ILE A 797 44.50 6.00 19.07
C ILE A 797 44.90 5.04 17.94
N ILE A 798 45.46 5.56 16.84
CA ILE A 798 45.89 4.74 15.69
C ILE A 798 47.02 3.78 16.08
N LYS A 799 48.00 4.24 16.87
CA LYS A 799 49.10 3.38 17.35
C LYS A 799 48.58 2.20 18.16
N THR A 800 47.65 2.46 19.07
CA THR A 800 47.03 1.43 19.92
C THR A 800 46.11 0.52 19.11
N TYR A 801 45.31 1.08 18.21
CA TYR A 801 44.46 0.32 17.29
C TYR A 801 45.27 -0.69 16.47
N ASN A 802 46.39 -0.24 15.87
CA ASN A 802 47.29 -1.11 15.12
C ASN A 802 47.95 -2.20 15.99
N ALA A 803 48.35 -1.87 17.22
CA ALA A 803 48.87 -2.86 18.17
C ALA A 803 47.81 -3.93 18.52
N LEU A 804 46.56 -3.52 18.73
CA LEU A 804 45.45 -4.43 19.03
C LEU A 804 45.06 -5.28 17.82
N LEU A 805 45.13 -4.76 16.59
CA LEU A 805 44.93 -5.57 15.39
C LEU A 805 46.00 -6.65 15.25
N ARG A 806 47.29 -6.31 15.46
CA ARG A 806 48.40 -7.30 15.44
C ARG A 806 48.21 -8.40 16.48
N GLU A 807 47.92 -8.01 17.71
CA GLU A 807 47.66 -8.98 18.78
C GLU A 807 46.44 -9.87 18.47
N SER A 808 45.40 -9.32 17.83
CA SER A 808 44.25 -10.12 17.42
C SER A 808 44.60 -11.11 16.32
N ALA A 809 45.43 -10.70 15.36
CA ALA A 809 45.94 -11.57 14.30
C ALA A 809 46.82 -12.69 14.85
N GLU A 810 47.70 -12.40 15.81
CA GLU A 810 48.52 -13.41 16.51
C GLU A 810 47.67 -14.43 17.28
N LEU A 811 46.54 -13.99 17.83
CA LEU A 811 45.59 -14.83 18.56
C LEU A 811 44.54 -15.50 17.63
N GLY A 812 44.61 -15.28 16.32
CA GLY A 812 43.71 -15.90 15.34
C GLY A 812 42.28 -15.34 15.34
N GLU A 813 42.10 -14.10 15.76
CA GLU A 813 40.77 -13.51 15.96
C GLU A 813 40.42 -12.45 14.94
N ARG A 814 39.15 -12.46 14.50
CA ARG A 814 38.64 -11.44 13.58
C ARG A 814 38.15 -10.22 14.34
N VAL A 815 38.59 -9.03 13.92
CA VAL A 815 38.30 -7.78 14.65
C VAL A 815 37.07 -7.08 14.10
N ILE A 816 36.20 -6.63 14.99
CA ILE A 816 35.09 -5.71 14.71
C ILE A 816 35.36 -4.42 15.48
N VAL A 817 35.26 -3.27 14.83
CA VAL A 817 35.44 -1.96 15.48
C VAL A 817 34.07 -1.34 15.71
N ALA A 818 33.75 -1.00 16.96
CA ALA A 818 32.43 -0.51 17.33
C ALA A 818 32.53 0.80 18.14
N GLY A 819 31.52 1.65 18.02
CA GLY A 819 31.41 2.82 18.88
C GLY A 819 30.07 3.53 18.73
N ASP A 820 29.74 4.34 19.73
CA ASP A 820 28.53 5.15 19.77
C ASP A 820 28.86 6.65 19.74
N SER A 821 27.99 7.47 19.13
CA SER A 821 28.16 8.93 19.10
C SER A 821 29.55 9.35 18.61
N SER A 822 30.29 10.15 19.37
CA SER A 822 31.70 10.51 19.10
C SER A 822 32.68 9.33 19.14
N GLY A 823 32.38 8.26 19.88
CA GLY A 823 33.14 7.00 19.82
C GLY A 823 32.93 6.27 18.48
N GLY A 824 31.72 6.38 17.91
CA GLY A 824 31.40 5.92 16.55
C GLY A 824 32.21 6.68 15.48
N ASN A 825 32.43 7.98 15.68
CA ASN A 825 33.35 8.77 14.84
C ASN A 825 34.78 8.22 14.89
N ILE A 826 35.33 7.99 16.09
CA ILE A 826 36.67 7.42 16.25
C ILE A 826 36.78 6.04 15.58
N ALA A 827 35.76 5.19 15.74
CA ALA A 827 35.71 3.88 15.11
C ALA A 827 35.79 3.97 13.58
N LEU A 828 34.99 4.84 12.96
CA LEU A 828 35.00 5.09 11.52
C LEU A 828 36.36 5.65 11.05
N CYS A 829 36.83 6.73 11.68
CA CYS A 829 38.08 7.40 11.29
C CYS A 829 39.31 6.49 11.45
N SER A 830 39.37 5.70 12.52
CA SER A 830 40.52 4.82 12.78
C SER A 830 40.68 3.75 11.69
N VAL A 831 39.56 3.14 11.28
CA VAL A 831 39.55 2.11 10.24
C VAL A 831 39.84 2.73 8.87
N LEU A 832 39.13 3.79 8.50
CA LEU A 832 39.27 4.45 7.20
C LEU A 832 40.68 5.02 6.99
N TRP A 833 41.28 5.58 8.05
CA TRP A 833 42.66 6.07 8.00
C TRP A 833 43.67 4.94 7.81
N THR A 834 43.52 3.85 8.58
CA THR A 834 44.45 2.72 8.51
C THR A 834 44.38 2.00 7.16
N LEU A 835 43.20 1.90 6.54
CA LEU A 835 43.03 1.28 5.23
C LEU A 835 43.58 2.13 4.07
N ARG A 836 43.76 3.45 4.28
CA ARG A 836 44.31 4.37 3.28
C ARG A 836 45.83 4.21 3.13
N ASP A 837 46.53 3.91 4.21
CA ASP A 837 47.99 3.83 4.23
C ASP A 837 48.44 2.44 3.74
N GLN A 838 48.81 2.33 2.46
CA GLN A 838 49.11 1.06 1.78
C GLN A 838 50.35 0.32 2.33
N ASP A 839 51.12 0.94 3.23
CA ASP A 839 52.33 0.37 3.82
C ASP A 839 52.07 -0.63 4.96
N VAL A 840 50.81 -0.87 5.36
CA VAL A 840 50.43 -1.80 6.43
C VAL A 840 50.03 -3.19 5.89
N GLN A 841 50.73 -3.70 4.88
CA GLN A 841 50.47 -5.02 4.25
C GLN A 841 50.62 -6.26 5.17
N ILE A 842 50.96 -6.09 6.45
CA ILE A 842 51.26 -7.20 7.38
C ILE A 842 50.09 -7.48 8.35
N ILE A 843 49.08 -6.60 8.44
CA ILE A 843 47.98 -6.73 9.41
C ILE A 843 46.65 -7.01 8.70
N PRO A 844 45.89 -8.07 9.07
CA PRO A 844 44.56 -8.32 8.52
C PRO A 844 43.61 -7.13 8.77
N PRO A 845 42.82 -6.70 7.78
CA PRO A 845 41.82 -5.65 7.97
C PRO A 845 40.70 -6.12 8.92
N PRO A 846 40.00 -5.18 9.60
CA PRO A 846 38.85 -5.54 10.41
C PRO A 846 37.72 -6.12 9.54
N LEU A 847 36.93 -7.01 10.13
CA LEU A 847 35.79 -7.65 9.49
C LEU A 847 34.64 -6.66 9.24
N ALA A 848 34.38 -5.79 10.21
CA ALA A 848 33.28 -4.84 10.14
C ALA A 848 33.47 -3.64 11.08
N ILE A 849 32.76 -2.55 10.77
CA ILE A 849 32.55 -1.39 11.63
C ILE A 849 31.09 -1.40 12.10
N LEU A 850 30.84 -1.13 13.39
CA LEU A 850 29.50 -0.90 13.95
C LEU A 850 29.42 0.52 14.54
N ALA A 851 28.68 1.41 13.89
CA ALA A 851 28.55 2.81 14.29
C ALA A 851 27.13 3.13 14.80
N ILE A 852 26.99 3.39 16.11
CA ILE A 852 25.69 3.66 16.75
C ILE A 852 25.49 5.17 16.86
N ASN A 853 24.52 5.72 16.14
CA ASN A 853 24.22 7.16 16.12
C ASN A 853 25.50 8.04 15.98
N PRO A 854 26.39 7.76 15.00
CA PRO A 854 27.73 8.33 14.97
C PRO A 854 27.76 9.78 14.50
N THR A 855 28.76 10.53 14.96
CA THR A 855 29.14 11.78 14.29
C THR A 855 29.93 11.49 13.02
N THR A 856 29.47 11.95 11.86
CA THR A 856 30.11 11.67 10.56
C THR A 856 30.70 12.91 9.87
N ASP A 857 30.31 14.10 10.32
CA ASP A 857 30.78 15.40 9.85
C ASP A 857 30.92 16.33 11.08
N LEU A 858 32.10 16.91 11.31
CA LEU A 858 32.34 17.85 12.41
C LEU A 858 31.92 19.29 12.05
N SER A 859 31.64 19.56 10.77
CA SER A 859 31.20 20.88 10.32
C SER A 859 29.75 21.19 10.71
N HIS A 860 28.93 20.15 10.92
CA HIS A 860 27.51 20.22 11.27
C HIS A 860 26.70 21.17 10.38
N ARG A 861 27.02 21.23 9.08
CA ARG A 861 26.40 22.18 8.13
C ARG A 861 25.02 21.74 7.61
N ASN A 862 24.56 20.54 7.95
CA ASN A 862 23.29 20.02 7.44
C ASN A 862 22.10 20.82 7.99
N ALA A 863 21.27 21.35 7.09
CA ALA A 863 20.12 22.21 7.43
C ALA A 863 19.06 21.51 8.30
N GLU A 864 18.95 20.17 8.21
CA GLU A 864 17.96 19.38 8.97
C GLU A 864 18.30 19.28 10.46
N ILE A 865 19.55 19.49 10.86
CA ILE A 865 19.99 19.47 12.26
C ILE A 865 19.19 20.46 13.10
N ARG A 866 18.87 21.64 12.55
CA ARG A 866 18.11 22.69 13.23
C ARG A 866 16.69 22.28 13.57
N GLU A 867 16.06 21.50 12.69
CA GLU A 867 14.70 21.02 12.91
C GLU A 867 14.69 19.85 13.89
N VAL A 868 15.64 18.93 13.77
CA VAL A 868 15.77 17.79 14.69
C VAL A 868 16.18 18.23 16.10
N SER A 869 16.99 19.28 16.23
CA SER A 869 17.37 19.85 17.53
C SER A 869 16.19 20.39 18.35
N LYS A 870 15.01 20.60 17.74
CA LYS A 870 13.78 20.99 18.47
C LYS A 870 13.12 19.82 19.19
N VAL A 871 13.39 18.60 18.75
CA VAL A 871 12.75 17.36 19.21
C VAL A 871 13.70 16.38 19.89
N ASP A 872 15.02 16.53 19.72
CA ASP A 872 16.03 15.75 20.44
C ASP A 872 16.05 16.12 21.95
N PRO A 873 15.78 15.17 22.86
CA PRO A 873 15.74 15.44 24.29
C PRO A 873 17.13 15.43 24.97
N ILE A 874 18.19 15.03 24.27
CA ILE A 874 19.53 14.79 24.82
C ILE A 874 20.56 15.77 24.27
N LEU A 875 20.58 16.00 22.96
CA LEU A 875 21.56 16.85 22.30
C LEU A 875 20.92 18.10 21.69
N SER A 876 21.70 19.17 21.59
CA SER A 876 21.33 20.42 20.90
C SER A 876 22.39 20.81 19.87
N GLU A 877 22.00 21.61 18.88
CA GLU A 877 22.92 22.17 17.86
C GLU A 877 24.13 22.87 18.51
N ASP A 878 23.90 23.70 19.54
CA ASP A 878 25.00 24.38 20.26
C ASP A 878 25.98 23.40 20.92
N ALA A 879 25.48 22.29 21.46
CA ALA A 879 26.29 21.31 22.18
C ALA A 879 27.20 20.51 21.23
N ILE A 880 26.68 20.13 20.05
CA ILE A 880 27.49 19.42 19.05
C ILE A 880 28.60 20.33 18.49
N HIS A 881 28.29 21.60 18.21
CA HIS A 881 29.30 22.58 17.77
C HIS A 881 30.38 22.85 18.84
N ASP A 882 29.99 23.02 20.11
CA ASP A 882 30.95 23.20 21.21
C ASP A 882 31.89 21.99 21.35
N THR A 883 31.35 20.77 21.30
CA THR A 883 32.16 19.54 21.40
C THR A 883 33.10 19.34 20.22
N ALA A 884 32.64 19.63 19.00
CA ALA A 884 33.47 19.59 17.79
C ALA A 884 34.61 20.62 17.84
N SER A 885 34.33 21.85 18.30
CA SER A 885 35.34 22.91 18.42
C SER A 885 36.45 22.58 19.43
N LYS A 886 36.14 21.86 20.51
CA LYS A 886 37.13 21.44 21.51
C LYS A 886 37.94 20.22 21.06
N TRP A 887 37.34 19.34 20.27
CA TRP A 887 38.03 18.19 19.70
C TRP A 887 38.97 18.60 18.56
N ALA A 888 38.54 19.51 17.68
CA ALA A 888 39.32 20.04 16.56
C ALA A 888 39.44 21.59 16.63
N PRO A 889 40.30 22.14 17.52
CA PRO A 889 40.37 23.59 17.77
C PRO A 889 40.86 24.44 16.58
N GLY A 890 41.52 23.85 15.58
CA GLY A 890 41.94 24.55 14.34
C GLY A 890 40.79 24.97 13.42
N ALA A 891 39.55 24.65 13.79
CA ALA A 891 38.33 24.83 13.01
C ALA A 891 37.74 26.26 13.00
N SER A 892 38.03 27.10 14.02
CA SER A 892 37.18 28.28 14.27
C SER A 892 37.66 29.61 13.64
N GLU A 893 38.76 29.66 12.89
CA GLU A 893 39.32 30.95 12.39
C GLU A 893 39.43 31.11 10.86
N ARG A 894 38.96 30.17 10.04
CA ARG A 894 38.93 30.34 8.56
C ARG A 894 37.60 29.95 7.94
N SER A 895 36.53 30.67 8.27
CA SER A 895 35.28 30.59 7.50
C SER A 895 34.61 31.94 7.29
N LEU A 896 35.38 32.95 6.88
CA LEU A 896 34.88 34.14 6.18
C LEU A 896 36.05 34.64 5.29
N ASN A 897 35.93 34.47 3.98
CA ASN A 897 36.86 34.91 2.92
C ASN A 897 37.99 33.92 2.54
N SER A 898 37.72 33.05 1.57
CA SER A 898 38.38 33.06 0.24
C SER A 898 38.10 31.77 -0.53
N GLN A 899 37.57 31.92 -1.74
CA GLN A 899 37.61 30.90 -2.78
C GLN A 899 39.05 30.85 -3.36
N ASN A 900 39.45 29.65 -3.78
CA ASN A 900 40.66 29.31 -4.55
C ASN A 900 41.95 29.07 -3.75
N SER A 901 42.30 27.79 -3.56
CA SER A 901 43.51 27.13 -4.07
C SER A 901 43.84 25.85 -3.27
N ILE A 902 44.27 24.80 -3.95
CA ILE A 902 44.76 23.54 -3.37
C ILE A 902 46.27 23.70 -3.12
N PRO A 903 46.81 23.53 -1.90
CA PRO A 903 48.26 23.54 -1.69
C PRO A 903 48.86 22.12 -1.64
N GLN A 904 50.02 21.98 -2.29
CA GLN A 904 50.93 20.82 -2.22
C GLN A 904 51.62 20.73 -0.86
N CYS A 905 51.89 19.50 -0.40
CA CYS A 905 52.47 19.19 0.92
C CYS A 905 54.02 19.27 0.94
N HIS A 906 54.56 19.93 1.98
CA HIS A 906 55.91 19.68 2.51
C HIS A 906 55.80 19.24 3.99
N PRO A 907 56.72 18.37 4.49
CA PRO A 907 56.62 17.78 5.82
C PRO A 907 57.35 18.62 6.87
N ASN A 908 56.65 18.99 7.96
CA ASN A 908 57.12 19.57 9.24
C ASN A 908 56.57 20.96 9.62
N GLU A 909 55.25 21.15 9.59
CA GLU A 909 54.58 22.21 10.36
C GLU A 909 53.38 21.60 11.09
N HIS A 910 53.12 22.07 12.31
CA HIS A 910 51.98 21.64 13.14
C HIS A 910 50.67 21.78 12.34
N LEU A 911 50.09 20.65 11.91
CA LEU A 911 48.95 20.63 11.00
C LEU A 911 47.66 20.97 11.78
N ASP A 912 47.11 22.17 11.55
CA ASP A 912 45.72 22.50 11.88
C ASP A 912 44.80 21.66 10.97
N TRP A 913 44.14 20.64 11.53
CA TRP A 913 43.17 19.82 10.79
C TRP A 913 41.86 20.60 10.66
N SER A 914 41.42 20.83 9.42
CA SER A 914 40.11 21.42 9.13
C SER A 914 38.99 20.47 9.59
N VAL A 915 37.80 21.01 9.89
CA VAL A 915 36.59 20.20 10.13
C VAL A 915 36.23 19.31 8.95
N ASP A 916 36.66 19.67 7.74
CA ASP A 916 36.42 18.90 6.52
C ASP A 916 37.50 17.80 6.30
N ASP A 917 38.48 17.66 7.20
CA ASP A 917 39.56 16.67 7.07
C ASP A 917 39.02 15.23 7.27
N PRO A 918 39.34 14.28 6.39
CA PRO A 918 38.84 12.90 6.48
C PRO A 918 39.28 12.13 7.73
N ARG A 919 40.31 12.61 8.45
CA ARG A 919 40.72 12.04 9.75
C ARG A 919 39.74 12.33 10.88
N VAL A 920 38.92 13.35 10.72
CA VAL A 920 37.95 13.78 11.73
C VAL A 920 36.52 13.66 11.22
N SER A 921 36.29 13.93 9.94
CA SER A 921 34.99 13.83 9.28
C SER A 921 34.97 12.70 8.25
N PRO A 922 34.56 11.48 8.65
CA PRO A 922 34.60 10.31 7.77
C PRO A 922 33.73 10.45 6.52
N ILE A 923 32.75 11.37 6.51
CA ILE A 923 31.98 11.72 5.32
C ILE A 923 32.85 12.20 4.15
N HIS A 924 34.06 12.69 4.41
CA HIS A 924 35.02 13.13 3.37
C HIS A 924 36.10 12.08 3.05
N ALA A 925 36.12 10.93 3.72
CA ALA A 925 37.10 9.87 3.48
C ALA A 925 36.81 9.08 2.20
N ASP A 926 37.84 8.49 1.60
CA ASP A 926 37.73 7.57 0.45
C ASP A 926 37.34 6.17 0.94
N LEU A 927 36.11 5.73 0.64
CA LEU A 927 35.60 4.44 1.12
C LEU A 927 35.87 3.29 0.13
N SER A 928 36.47 3.56 -1.04
CA SER A 928 36.85 2.52 -2.00
C SER A 928 37.82 1.49 -1.40
N THR A 929 38.62 1.91 -0.42
CA THR A 929 39.52 1.05 0.35
C THR A 929 38.78 0.03 1.21
N CYS A 930 37.57 0.33 1.70
CA CYS A 930 36.73 -0.63 2.44
C CYS A 930 36.22 -1.74 1.52
N VAL A 931 35.75 -1.38 0.32
CA VAL A 931 35.30 -2.35 -0.69
C VAL A 931 36.44 -3.28 -1.07
N LYS A 932 37.63 -2.73 -1.30
CA LYS A 932 38.83 -3.49 -1.69
C LYS A 932 39.28 -4.49 -0.62
N ASN A 933 39.06 -4.17 0.65
CA ASN A 933 39.42 -5.00 1.81
C ASN A 933 38.23 -5.80 2.38
N ASN A 934 37.06 -5.76 1.71
CA ASN A 934 35.84 -6.44 2.13
C ASN A 934 35.39 -6.09 3.57
N VAL A 935 35.55 -4.82 3.97
CA VAL A 935 35.18 -4.32 5.30
C VAL A 935 33.73 -3.86 5.28
N LYS A 936 32.88 -4.47 6.13
CA LYS A 936 31.45 -4.12 6.22
C LYS A 936 31.23 -2.91 7.13
N ILE A 937 30.23 -2.08 6.84
CA ILE A 937 29.85 -0.93 7.70
C ILE A 937 28.38 -1.06 8.13
N HIS A 938 28.18 -1.44 9.39
CA HIS A 938 26.87 -1.50 10.04
C HIS A 938 26.61 -0.25 10.86
N GLY A 939 25.35 0.15 11.00
CA GLY A 939 25.03 1.33 11.83
C GLY A 939 23.59 1.44 12.33
N ILE A 940 23.39 2.35 13.28
CA ILE A 940 22.07 2.71 13.81
C ILE A 940 21.88 4.21 13.70
N THR A 941 20.70 4.64 13.24
CA THR A 941 20.29 6.05 13.18
C THR A 941 18.91 6.20 13.82
N ALA A 942 18.69 7.32 14.51
CA ALA A 942 17.41 7.66 15.11
C ALA A 942 16.91 9.01 14.55
N SER A 943 15.59 9.18 14.39
CA SER A 943 15.06 10.40 13.74
C SER A 943 14.90 11.60 14.68
N HIS A 944 14.85 11.41 16.00
CA HIS A 944 14.92 12.49 17.01
C HIS A 944 16.34 12.59 17.60
N ASP A 945 17.35 12.44 16.73
CA ASP A 945 18.77 12.59 17.07
C ASP A 945 19.41 13.63 16.15
N VAL A 946 20.01 14.68 16.72
CA VAL A 946 20.66 15.75 15.95
C VAL A 946 21.79 15.26 15.03
N LEU A 947 22.43 14.11 15.34
CA LEU A 947 23.45 13.50 14.49
C LEU A 947 22.85 12.59 13.40
N GLY A 948 21.56 12.29 13.50
CA GLY A 948 20.82 11.41 12.60
C GLY A 948 20.89 11.83 11.12
N PRO A 949 20.59 13.10 10.77
CA PRO A 949 20.64 13.56 9.38
C PRO A 949 21.99 13.31 8.70
N GLU A 950 23.10 13.58 9.40
CA GLU A 950 24.45 13.40 8.84
C GLU A 950 24.83 11.92 8.72
N ALA A 951 24.46 11.11 9.71
CA ALA A 951 24.68 9.67 9.66
C ALA A 951 23.88 9.01 8.52
N VAL A 952 22.68 9.52 8.21
CA VAL A 952 21.89 9.09 7.04
C VAL A 952 22.61 9.45 5.74
N VAL A 953 23.16 10.66 5.61
CA VAL A 953 23.95 11.05 4.42
C VAL A 953 25.18 10.15 4.28
N PHE A 954 25.88 9.83 5.38
CA PHE A 954 27.02 8.92 5.36
C PHE A 954 26.63 7.49 4.94
N ARG A 955 25.49 6.97 5.43
CA ARG A 955 24.93 5.68 4.98
C ARG A 955 24.67 5.69 3.48
N GLU A 956 24.06 6.75 2.96
CA GLU A 956 23.82 6.88 1.51
C GLU A 956 25.13 6.96 0.71
N LYS A 957 26.18 7.55 1.28
CA LYS A 957 27.53 7.53 0.68
C LYS A 957 28.10 6.11 0.63
N CYS A 958 28.06 5.38 1.74
CA CYS A 958 28.48 3.97 1.80
C CYS A 958 27.73 3.11 0.76
N ARG A 959 26.43 3.40 0.58
CA ARG A 959 25.58 2.75 -0.41
C ARG A 959 26.00 3.04 -1.85
N LYS A 960 26.28 4.31 -2.17
CA LYS A 960 26.74 4.74 -3.50
C LYS A 960 28.10 4.14 -3.86
N GLU A 961 28.98 3.95 -2.89
CA GLU A 961 30.31 3.38 -3.09
C GLU A 961 30.33 1.84 -3.06
N GLY A 962 29.19 1.18 -2.84
CA GLY A 962 29.07 -0.29 -2.94
C GLY A 962 29.62 -1.05 -1.73
N ILE A 963 29.62 -0.44 -0.54
CA ILE A 963 30.05 -1.07 0.71
C ILE A 963 28.94 -1.99 1.22
N ASP A 964 29.29 -3.18 1.71
CA ASP A 964 28.35 -4.11 2.36
C ASP A 964 28.06 -3.68 3.80
N GLY A 965 26.81 -3.79 4.27
CA GLY A 965 26.46 -3.38 5.63
C GLY A 965 24.99 -3.52 5.99
N GLU A 966 24.67 -3.50 7.29
CA GLU A 966 23.29 -3.50 7.78
C GLU A 966 23.04 -2.24 8.60
N TRP A 967 21.97 -1.50 8.31
CA TRP A 967 21.63 -0.27 9.04
C TRP A 967 20.23 -0.34 9.65
N LEU A 968 20.08 0.08 10.91
CA LEU A 968 18.80 0.23 11.59
C LEU A 968 18.42 1.71 11.64
N ALA A 969 17.35 2.08 10.91
CA ALA A 969 16.76 3.40 11.01
C ALA A 969 15.52 3.33 11.90
N TRP A 970 15.52 4.08 13.00
CA TRP A 970 14.44 4.05 13.98
C TRP A 970 13.74 5.41 14.08
N GLU A 971 12.43 5.42 13.83
CA GLU A 971 11.61 6.63 13.88
C GLU A 971 11.25 7.02 15.33
N GLU A 972 11.23 8.32 15.57
CA GLU A 972 10.88 9.01 16.82
C GLU A 972 11.77 8.68 18.04
N GLN A 973 12.94 8.06 17.83
CA GLN A 973 13.85 7.70 18.92
C GLN A 973 14.93 8.76 19.19
N MET A 974 15.33 8.83 20.46
CA MET A 974 16.36 9.74 20.96
C MET A 974 17.79 9.27 20.66
N HIS A 975 18.75 10.20 20.77
CA HIS A 975 20.18 9.92 20.62
C HIS A 975 20.64 8.72 21.48
N CYS A 976 21.36 7.79 20.85
CA CYS A 976 21.96 6.62 21.51
C CYS A 976 20.97 5.77 22.36
N PHE A 977 19.71 5.66 21.95
CA PHE A 977 18.69 4.91 22.68
C PHE A 977 19.07 3.44 23.05
N PRO A 978 19.91 2.67 22.33
CA PRO A 978 20.31 1.32 22.75
C PRO A 978 21.03 1.30 24.10
N LEU A 979 21.76 2.36 24.46
CA LEU A 979 22.45 2.50 25.75
C LEU A 979 21.48 2.67 26.94
N ALA A 980 20.23 3.05 26.67
CA ALA A 980 19.16 3.16 27.67
C ALA A 980 18.55 1.79 28.06
N TYR A 981 19.06 0.67 27.53
CA TYR A 981 18.60 -0.70 27.81
C TYR A 981 18.38 -1.01 29.30
N LYS A 982 19.26 -0.51 30.17
CA LYS A 982 19.18 -0.74 31.62
C LYS A 982 17.90 -0.22 32.26
N TYR A 983 17.21 0.73 31.63
CA TYR A 983 15.95 1.31 32.11
C TYR A 983 14.72 0.47 31.70
N GLY A 984 14.92 -0.60 30.94
CA GLY A 984 13.86 -1.54 30.58
C GLY A 984 12.99 -1.11 29.39
N LEU A 985 13.32 0.03 28.75
CA LEU A 985 12.66 0.53 27.54
C LEU A 985 12.70 -0.52 26.44
N LYS A 986 11.55 -0.75 25.79
CA LYS A 986 11.36 -1.82 24.81
C LYS A 986 12.27 -1.59 23.60
N GLU A 987 12.32 -0.35 23.15
CA GLU A 987 13.07 0.15 22.00
C GLU A 987 14.57 -0.10 22.22
N SER A 988 15.08 0.24 23.40
CA SER A 988 16.49 -0.02 23.75
C SER A 988 16.83 -1.51 23.80
N LYS A 989 15.89 -2.39 24.18
CA LYS A 989 16.09 -3.86 24.15
C LYS A 989 16.15 -4.38 22.74
N GLU A 990 15.23 -3.93 21.90
CA GLU A 990 15.15 -4.32 20.52
C GLU A 990 16.35 -3.79 19.69
N GLY A 991 16.80 -2.56 19.95
CA GLY A 991 18.02 -2.01 19.35
C GLY A 991 19.27 -2.82 19.74
N LEU A 992 19.39 -3.22 21.01
CA LEU A 992 20.45 -4.12 21.44
C LEU A 992 20.34 -5.51 20.79
N GLU A 993 19.13 -6.07 20.68
CA GLU A 993 18.91 -7.36 20.02
C GLU A 993 19.34 -7.34 18.56
N TRP A 994 18.98 -6.28 17.83
CA TRP A 994 19.43 -6.09 16.45
C TRP A 994 20.96 -6.06 16.35
N ILE A 995 21.66 -5.33 17.24
CA ILE A 995 23.13 -5.30 17.28
C ILE A 995 23.71 -6.69 17.46
N ILE A 996 23.17 -7.46 18.41
CA ILE A 996 23.66 -8.83 18.68
C ILE A 996 23.48 -9.73 17.46
N ASP A 997 22.35 -9.62 16.77
CA ASP A 997 22.05 -10.45 15.61
C ASP A 997 22.96 -10.11 14.43
N VAL A 998 23.23 -8.83 14.18
CA VAL A 998 24.21 -8.38 13.19
C VAL A 998 25.60 -8.91 13.51
N LEU A 999 26.06 -8.73 14.76
CA LEU A 999 27.40 -9.17 15.18
C LEU A 999 27.57 -10.70 15.17
N LYS A 1000 26.49 -11.48 15.26
CA LYS A 1000 26.51 -12.94 15.08
C LYS A 1000 26.67 -13.35 13.62
N ARG A 1001 26.12 -12.57 12.68
CA ARG A 1001 26.20 -12.82 11.23
C ARG A 1001 27.53 -12.38 10.61
N CYS A 1002 28.28 -11.51 11.28
CA CYS A 1002 29.69 -11.23 10.97
C CYS A 1002 30.59 -12.44 11.29
#